data_AF-A0A7Y3PEU9-F1
#
_entry.id   AF-A0A7Y3PEU9-F1
#
_cell.length_a   1.000
_cell.length_b   1.000
_cell.length_c   1.000
_cell.angle_alpha   90.00
_cell.angle_beta   90.00
_cell.angle_gamma   90.00
#
_symmetry.space_group_name_H-M   'P 1'
#
loop_
_entity.id
_entity.type
_entity.pdbx_description
1 polymer ?
#
loop_
_entity_poly.entity_id
_entity_poly.type
_entity_poly.pdbx_seq_one_letter_code
_entity_poly.pdbx_strand_id
1 'polypeptide(L)'
;MSPTTNTAGFDQVDRLFVDTIRLLSVDQVEAAKSGHPGLPMGLAPVAYTIFSRFLKFDPSWPEWPDRDRFVLSAGHGSALLYSLLHLYGYPLTIDDLKQFRQWGSLTPGHPEFGHTAGVEVTTGPLGQGLATSVGLALAERMAASRANIAGHAAIVDHHTFVLASDGDLMEGVSHEAASLAGHLGLGRLIVCFDNNDVTIDGPASQACSDDVLARFSSYGWHTVSVGDGNDLDSISTAISGAVEETDRPSLIAVKTTIGFGSPTRAGKSSAHGGHFGKDETAATKTYFGFSPDLSFYVPDEVKIRAAERIAIGHDLATKWKELAKKQKFETPTVAVSDDKLAKLIEFEPGSQLATRIASNQNLSILMDEIDSLVGGSADLSESTGTKLAVQQISKGKYSGRVINYGIREHAMAACSNGMSLHGGFRPFCSTFLVFSDYMRPSMRLSALMGLPVIYILTHDSIAVGEDGPTHQPVEHLAALRSIPNLAVIRPADANETSEAWRCALKRTDGPTALVLSRQALPTLDTAEAGWLSQTGARIVFGEENHDLTILATGSEVGLAIEAAKRLGEDHSLATRVVSVPWRERLLSLDMDHIEALAGRADRRFVIEAGSPLGWDALATGPNRIISISTFGSSAPGALVLEKYGFSVDKVVARILDSKLNHEIPVDEDPSSPISLLPTLIRATVEAAVACQPYVGGGDKSAADLACVTAMRNSMAESTAEVTVAIGEGVKDKAPMLFEGEVLGTVGGQHFEIAVDPLEGTNYCAKGQDGAVSVVAAAESGSLYATAGFYMDKLVVPAKARDAIDIRLSATQNLISIAAALGVEVSDLRVVVLSKPRHERLISEIRDTGAKVIEIPDGDVMASLKVMLPDSNIDVLMGIGGAPEGVITACAAKILGAGMQGRLAPQSDEERAVLDLVEREWGRRVLTAEDMVKGESVLVATAVTDSAPLRGPRKSPSGLTTQSVVIAQGRVTYVETTVGNPTHVERTGVN
;
A
#
# COMPACT_ATOMS: atom_id res chain seq x y z
N MET A 1 -40.13 -13.97 27.81
CA MET A 1 -41.34 -13.24 28.23
C MET A 1 -41.25 -11.89 27.57
N SER A 2 -42.00 -11.66 26.49
CA SER A 2 -42.03 -10.35 25.83
C SER A 2 -42.48 -9.29 26.84
N PRO A 3 -41.87 -8.09 26.87
CA PRO A 3 -42.40 -7.01 27.67
C PRO A 3 -43.86 -6.84 27.28
N THR A 4 -44.76 -6.98 28.25
CA THR A 4 -46.17 -6.65 28.09
C THR A 4 -46.25 -5.25 27.48
N THR A 5 -46.81 -5.14 26.29
CA THR A 5 -47.16 -3.88 25.64
C THR A 5 -47.99 -3.07 26.64
N ASN A 6 -47.35 -2.11 27.30
CA ASN A 6 -48.04 -1.27 28.27
C ASN A 6 -49.00 -0.39 27.47
N THR A 7 -50.30 -0.66 27.57
CA THR A 7 -51.37 -0.02 26.79
C THR A 7 -51.67 1.42 27.24
N ALA A 8 -50.82 2.03 28.05
CA ALA A 8 -50.92 3.44 28.41
C ALA A 8 -50.27 4.30 27.31
N GLY A 9 -51.03 5.23 26.76
CA GLY A 9 -50.52 6.19 25.75
C GLY A 9 -49.41 7.08 26.31
N PHE A 10 -48.65 7.72 25.41
CA PHE A 10 -47.54 8.60 25.81
C PHE A 10 -48.06 9.91 26.44
N ASP A 11 -47.42 10.31 27.54
CA ASP A 11 -47.78 11.50 28.33
C ASP A 11 -46.86 12.71 28.08
N GLN A 12 -47.06 13.79 28.84
CA GLN A 12 -46.24 15.00 28.74
C GLN A 12 -44.78 14.78 29.17
N VAL A 13 -44.52 13.84 30.09
CA VAL A 13 -43.15 13.53 30.53
C VAL A 13 -42.42 12.77 29.43
N ASP A 14 -43.10 11.89 28.67
CA ASP A 14 -42.52 11.23 27.50
C ASP A 14 -42.08 12.28 26.45
N ARG A 15 -42.91 13.30 26.18
CA ARG A 15 -42.56 14.41 25.27
C ARG A 15 -41.38 15.22 25.78
N LEU A 16 -41.36 15.57 27.07
CA LEU A 16 -40.25 16.25 27.70
C LEU A 16 -38.94 15.45 27.62
N PHE A 17 -39.02 14.12 27.71
CA PHE A 17 -37.87 13.22 27.56
C PHE A 17 -37.32 13.28 26.13
N VAL A 18 -38.20 13.17 25.13
CA VAL A 18 -37.84 13.32 23.71
C VAL A 18 -37.13 14.65 23.49
N ASP A 19 -37.68 15.76 23.98
CA ASP A 19 -37.07 17.08 23.81
C ASP A 19 -35.74 17.22 24.57
N THR A 20 -35.60 16.57 25.72
CA THR A 20 -34.32 16.49 26.43
C THR A 20 -33.25 15.77 25.59
N ILE A 21 -33.59 14.66 24.92
CA ILE A 21 -32.67 13.97 24.00
C ILE A 21 -32.24 14.91 22.87
N ARG A 22 -33.19 15.65 22.27
CA ARG A 22 -32.89 16.62 21.20
C ARG A 22 -31.88 17.66 21.67
N LEU A 23 -32.17 18.29 22.81
CA LEU A 23 -31.39 19.42 23.30
C LEU A 23 -30.02 18.99 23.85
N LEU A 24 -29.91 17.82 24.49
CA LEU A 24 -28.60 17.25 24.84
C LEU A 24 -27.76 16.98 23.59
N SER A 25 -28.37 16.50 22.51
CA SER A 25 -27.66 16.24 21.25
C SER A 25 -27.19 17.55 20.61
N VAL A 26 -28.03 18.59 20.61
CA VAL A 26 -27.65 19.93 20.13
C VAL A 26 -26.52 20.52 20.98
N ASP A 27 -26.61 20.43 22.31
CA ASP A 27 -25.58 20.96 23.22
C ASP A 27 -24.22 20.26 23.06
N GLN A 28 -24.21 18.94 22.85
CA GLN A 28 -22.99 18.18 22.52
C GLN A 28 -22.31 18.75 21.26
N VAL A 29 -23.09 18.94 20.19
CA VAL A 29 -22.58 19.45 18.91
C VAL A 29 -22.12 20.91 19.04
N GLU A 30 -22.86 21.76 19.75
CA GLU A 30 -22.49 23.16 19.98
C GLU A 30 -21.21 23.28 20.82
N ALA A 31 -21.06 22.48 21.87
CA ALA A 31 -19.86 22.49 22.71
C ALA A 31 -18.62 22.06 21.92
N ALA A 32 -18.75 21.02 21.10
CA ALA A 32 -17.68 20.53 20.23
C ALA A 32 -17.42 21.43 19.00
N LYS A 33 -18.38 22.30 18.65
CA LYS A 33 -18.44 23.05 17.37
C LYS A 33 -18.34 22.13 16.15
N SER A 34 -18.77 20.88 16.30
CA SER A 34 -18.58 19.80 15.34
C SER A 34 -19.60 18.69 15.62
N GLY A 35 -20.24 18.16 14.58
CA GLY A 35 -21.22 17.07 14.71
C GLY A 35 -22.44 17.25 13.81
N HIS A 36 -23.49 16.49 14.10
CA HIS A 36 -24.69 16.37 13.27
C HIS A 36 -25.95 16.49 14.15
N PRO A 37 -26.51 17.69 14.33
CA PRO A 37 -27.65 17.92 15.22
C PRO A 37 -28.99 17.57 14.55
N GLY A 38 -29.07 17.60 13.22
CA GLY A 38 -30.33 17.44 12.48
C GLY A 38 -31.01 16.10 12.67
N LEU A 39 -30.28 14.99 12.49
CA LEU A 39 -30.82 13.64 12.67
C LEU A 39 -31.29 13.40 14.12
N PRO A 40 -30.48 13.69 15.17
CA PRO A 40 -30.95 13.58 16.55
C PRO A 40 -32.28 14.29 16.82
N MET A 41 -32.50 15.47 16.22
CA MET A 41 -33.76 16.20 16.40
C MET A 41 -34.96 15.51 15.74
N GLY A 42 -34.78 14.96 14.55
CA GLY A 42 -35.83 14.24 13.82
C GLY A 42 -36.16 12.87 14.42
N LEU A 43 -35.14 12.10 14.81
CA LEU A 43 -35.28 10.71 15.25
C LEU A 43 -35.40 10.50 16.76
N ALA A 44 -35.24 11.53 17.59
CA ALA A 44 -35.44 11.41 19.04
C ALA A 44 -36.77 10.71 19.43
N PRO A 45 -37.93 10.99 18.81
CA PRO A 45 -39.17 10.28 19.10
C PRO A 45 -39.08 8.76 18.83
N VAL A 46 -38.52 8.35 17.69
CA VAL A 46 -38.38 6.94 17.32
C VAL A 46 -37.46 6.21 18.27
N ALA A 47 -36.27 6.78 18.52
CA ALA A 47 -35.29 6.18 19.41
C ALA A 47 -35.79 6.11 20.86
N TYR A 48 -36.48 7.15 21.33
CA TYR A 48 -37.14 7.16 22.62
C TYR A 48 -38.18 6.05 22.74
N THR A 49 -39.07 5.90 21.74
CA THR A 49 -40.09 4.84 21.75
C THR A 49 -39.45 3.45 21.82
N ILE A 50 -38.38 3.20 21.05
CA ILE A 50 -37.63 1.93 21.12
C ILE A 50 -37.11 1.69 22.54
N PHE A 51 -36.32 2.60 23.11
CA PHE A 51 -35.72 2.41 24.44
C PHE A 51 -36.74 2.33 25.57
N SER A 52 -37.77 3.17 25.52
CA SER A 52 -38.74 3.33 26.61
C SER A 52 -39.81 2.23 26.65
N ARG A 53 -40.06 1.52 25.54
CA ARG A 53 -41.15 0.52 25.47
C ARG A 53 -40.71 -0.87 24.99
N PHE A 54 -39.72 -0.97 24.10
CA PHE A 54 -39.42 -2.23 23.40
C PHE A 54 -38.07 -2.83 23.78
N LEU A 55 -37.00 -2.03 23.77
CA LEU A 55 -35.63 -2.49 23.90
C LEU A 55 -35.40 -3.15 25.27
N LYS A 56 -35.03 -4.42 25.27
CA LYS A 56 -34.64 -5.19 26.45
C LYS A 56 -33.15 -4.97 26.74
N PHE A 57 -32.82 -4.18 27.76
CA PHE A 57 -31.43 -3.86 28.14
C PHE A 57 -31.28 -3.70 29.65
N ASP A 58 -30.06 -3.85 30.17
CA ASP A 58 -29.66 -3.44 31.53
C ASP A 58 -28.37 -2.63 31.42
N PRO A 59 -28.36 -1.33 31.74
CA PRO A 59 -27.17 -0.49 31.61
C PRO A 59 -26.07 -0.85 32.62
N SER A 60 -26.39 -1.54 33.71
CA SER A 60 -25.41 -2.05 34.67
C SER A 60 -24.72 -3.32 34.18
N TRP A 61 -25.30 -3.97 33.17
CA TRP A 61 -24.71 -5.11 32.47
C TRP A 61 -24.87 -4.98 30.94
N PRO A 62 -24.13 -4.04 30.30
CA PRO A 62 -24.20 -3.83 28.86
C PRO A 62 -23.89 -5.07 28.04
N GLU A 63 -23.13 -6.01 28.60
CA GLU A 63 -22.76 -7.28 27.95
C GLU A 63 -23.75 -8.42 28.19
N TRP A 64 -24.96 -8.16 28.70
CA TRP A 64 -25.99 -9.19 28.85
C TRP A 64 -26.19 -9.94 27.52
N PRO A 65 -25.94 -11.26 27.45
CA PRO A 65 -25.93 -11.98 26.17
C PRO A 65 -27.25 -11.91 25.40
N ASP A 66 -28.38 -11.93 26.11
CA ASP A 66 -29.72 -11.94 25.51
C ASP A 66 -30.37 -10.55 25.47
N ARG A 67 -29.64 -9.45 25.69
CA ARG A 67 -30.20 -8.09 25.49
C ARG A 67 -30.66 -7.90 24.03
N ASP A 68 -31.64 -7.02 23.80
CA ASP A 68 -31.90 -6.57 22.43
C ASP A 68 -30.71 -5.75 21.92
N ARG A 69 -30.39 -5.89 20.63
CA ARG A 69 -29.29 -5.17 19.99
C ARG A 69 -29.85 -3.89 19.37
N PHE A 70 -29.21 -2.75 19.63
CA PHE A 70 -29.55 -1.47 19.01
C PHE A 70 -28.39 -0.95 18.17
N VAL A 71 -28.62 -0.76 16.86
CA VAL A 71 -27.61 -0.30 15.91
C VAL A 71 -28.03 1.01 15.28
N LEU A 72 -27.23 2.05 15.49
CA LEU A 72 -27.36 3.31 14.74
C LEU A 72 -26.56 3.19 13.44
N SER A 73 -27.19 2.74 12.35
CA SER A 73 -26.55 2.62 11.03
C SER A 73 -26.16 3.98 10.48
N ALA A 74 -27.04 4.96 10.66
CA ALA A 74 -26.78 6.37 10.42
C ALA A 74 -25.86 6.95 11.52
N GLY A 75 -24.63 6.43 11.61
CA GLY A 75 -23.69 6.68 12.71
C GLY A 75 -23.32 8.15 12.91
N HIS A 76 -23.55 9.00 11.91
CA HIS A 76 -23.35 10.44 12.05
C HIS A 76 -24.25 11.05 13.14
N GLY A 77 -25.41 10.43 13.42
CA GLY A 77 -26.31 10.76 14.52
C GLY A 77 -25.82 10.38 15.93
N SER A 78 -24.52 10.17 16.14
CA SER A 78 -23.93 9.65 17.38
C SER A 78 -24.37 10.38 18.67
N ALA A 79 -24.57 11.70 18.61
CA ALA A 79 -25.04 12.50 19.75
C ALA A 79 -26.42 12.04 20.28
N LEU A 80 -27.30 11.51 19.40
CA LEU A 80 -28.57 10.87 19.78
C LEU A 80 -28.31 9.65 20.65
N LEU A 81 -27.44 8.75 20.18
CA LEU A 81 -27.11 7.51 20.89
C LEU A 81 -26.47 7.82 22.24
N TYR A 82 -25.51 8.74 22.31
CA TYR A 82 -24.86 9.08 23.58
C TYR A 82 -25.82 9.74 24.57
N SER A 83 -26.75 10.57 24.10
CA SER A 83 -27.82 11.13 24.94
C SER A 83 -28.70 10.03 25.53
N LEU A 84 -29.09 9.03 24.72
CA LEU A 84 -29.87 7.89 25.19
C LEU A 84 -29.10 7.04 26.20
N LEU A 85 -27.85 6.70 25.90
CA LEU A 85 -27.00 5.90 26.80
C LEU A 85 -26.81 6.60 28.14
N HIS A 86 -26.51 7.90 28.15
CA HIS A 86 -26.42 8.70 29.36
C HIS A 86 -27.73 8.71 30.15
N LEU A 87 -28.86 9.05 29.50
CA LEU A 87 -30.15 9.17 30.17
C LEU A 87 -30.63 7.83 30.73
N TYR A 88 -30.36 6.72 30.04
CA TYR A 88 -30.70 5.37 30.48
C TYR A 88 -29.60 4.71 31.32
N GLY A 89 -28.66 5.48 31.86
CA GLY A 89 -27.79 5.05 32.96
C GLY A 89 -26.65 4.11 32.57
N TYR A 90 -26.31 3.98 31.28
CA TYR A 90 -25.03 3.39 30.87
C TYR A 90 -23.88 4.21 31.49
N PRO A 91 -22.66 3.66 31.60
CA PRO A 91 -21.54 4.37 32.22
C PRO A 91 -20.98 5.49 31.31
N LEU A 92 -21.83 6.48 31.04
CA LEU A 92 -21.60 7.72 30.32
C LEU A 92 -22.17 8.86 31.15
N THR A 93 -21.31 9.74 31.62
CA THR A 93 -21.69 10.89 32.44
C THR A 93 -22.09 12.08 31.58
N ILE A 94 -22.69 13.09 32.20
CA ILE A 94 -22.97 14.36 31.52
C ILE A 94 -21.68 15.07 31.07
N ASP A 95 -20.57 14.85 31.79
CA ASP A 95 -19.28 15.43 31.44
C ASP A 95 -18.65 14.72 30.23
N ASP A 96 -18.89 13.42 30.06
CA ASP A 96 -18.53 12.71 28.82
C ASP A 96 -19.29 13.27 27.61
N LEU A 97 -20.57 13.63 27.77
CA LEU A 97 -21.31 14.32 26.71
C LEU A 97 -20.70 15.69 26.38
N LYS A 98 -20.27 16.47 27.39
CA LYS A 98 -19.56 17.74 27.16
C LYS A 98 -18.22 17.56 26.43
N GLN A 99 -17.62 16.37 26.51
CA GLN A 99 -16.39 16.00 25.80
C GLN A 99 -16.63 15.35 24.43
N PHE A 100 -17.84 15.45 23.87
CA PHE A 100 -18.13 14.94 22.53
C PHE A 100 -17.09 15.38 21.50
N ARG A 101 -16.57 14.42 20.73
CA ARG A 101 -15.52 14.59 19.71
C ARG A 101 -14.18 15.13 20.22
N GLN A 102 -13.93 15.10 21.53
CA GLN A 102 -12.64 15.50 22.09
C GLN A 102 -11.67 14.31 22.17
N TRP A 103 -10.37 14.60 22.18
CA TRP A 103 -9.31 13.59 22.29
C TRP A 103 -9.48 12.73 23.55
N GLY A 104 -9.52 11.41 23.38
CA GLY A 104 -9.67 10.46 24.49
C GLY A 104 -11.06 10.40 25.13
N SER A 105 -12.06 11.13 24.60
CA SER A 105 -13.43 11.09 25.11
C SER A 105 -14.10 9.75 24.82
N LEU A 106 -15.06 9.34 25.67
CA LEU A 106 -15.92 8.17 25.44
C LEU A 106 -17.06 8.43 24.44
N THR A 107 -17.07 9.60 23.80
CA THR A 107 -18.13 10.08 22.91
C THR A 107 -17.53 10.54 21.57
N PRO A 108 -16.92 9.62 20.79
CA PRO A 108 -16.29 9.93 19.51
C PRO A 108 -17.28 10.45 18.46
N GLY A 109 -16.78 10.93 17.32
CA GLY A 109 -17.63 11.56 16.31
C GLY A 109 -18.66 10.64 15.66
N HIS A 110 -18.37 9.34 15.62
CA HIS A 110 -19.28 8.26 15.23
C HIS A 110 -19.17 7.14 16.29
N PRO A 111 -20.18 6.27 16.47
CA PRO A 111 -20.15 5.22 17.48
C PRO A 111 -18.98 4.26 17.23
N GLU A 112 -18.25 3.92 18.30
CA GLU A 112 -17.13 2.99 18.27
C GLU A 112 -17.36 1.85 19.29
N PHE A 113 -17.52 0.62 18.77
CA PHE A 113 -17.62 -0.61 19.57
C PHE A 113 -16.35 -0.80 20.41
N GLY A 114 -16.51 -1.26 21.65
CA GLY A 114 -15.42 -1.48 22.60
C GLY A 114 -14.90 -0.20 23.26
N HIS A 115 -15.20 0.98 22.70
CA HIS A 115 -14.80 2.28 23.25
C HIS A 115 -15.89 2.89 24.14
N THR A 116 -17.15 2.81 23.72
CA THR A 116 -18.29 3.35 24.46
C THR A 116 -19.24 2.22 24.89
N ALA A 117 -19.50 2.07 26.19
CA ALA A 117 -20.43 1.05 26.70
C ALA A 117 -21.86 1.26 26.14
N GLY A 118 -22.46 0.19 25.63
CA GLY A 118 -23.77 0.22 24.99
C GLY A 118 -23.76 0.55 23.49
N VAL A 119 -22.59 0.80 22.89
CA VAL A 119 -22.43 0.84 21.43
C VAL A 119 -22.19 -0.58 20.92
N GLU A 120 -23.17 -1.13 20.19
CA GLU A 120 -23.15 -2.51 19.67
C GLU A 120 -22.21 -2.70 18.46
N VAL A 121 -22.08 -1.67 17.62
CA VAL A 121 -21.38 -1.75 16.32
C VAL A 121 -20.68 -0.42 16.07
N THR A 122 -19.42 -0.47 15.62
CA THR A 122 -18.79 0.73 15.04
C THR A 122 -19.45 1.06 13.71
N THR A 123 -20.08 2.23 13.63
CA THR A 123 -20.78 2.72 12.44
C THR A 123 -20.21 4.07 11.99
N GLY A 124 -20.60 4.55 10.81
CA GLY A 124 -20.04 5.75 10.20
C GLY A 124 -19.97 5.61 8.68
N PRO A 125 -19.26 4.59 8.16
CA PRO A 125 -19.45 4.15 6.77
C PRO A 125 -20.90 3.68 6.59
N LEU A 126 -21.66 4.38 5.74
CA LEU A 126 -23.11 4.16 5.58
C LEU A 126 -23.41 2.77 5.00
N GLY A 127 -24.60 2.25 5.29
CA GLY A 127 -25.06 0.92 4.87
C GLY A 127 -24.46 -0.25 5.67
N GLN A 128 -23.24 -0.10 6.19
CA GLN A 128 -22.54 -1.15 6.96
C GLN A 128 -23.23 -1.49 8.28
N GLY A 129 -23.83 -0.51 8.97
CA GLY A 129 -24.57 -0.77 10.20
C GLY A 129 -25.74 -1.72 9.96
N LEU A 130 -26.59 -1.39 8.98
CA LEU A 130 -27.71 -2.24 8.55
C LEU A 130 -27.24 -3.62 8.10
N ALA A 131 -26.19 -3.70 7.28
CA ALA A 131 -25.65 -4.97 6.81
C ALA A 131 -25.07 -5.83 7.96
N THR A 132 -24.41 -5.20 8.93
CA THR A 132 -23.91 -5.87 10.14
C THR A 132 -25.06 -6.36 11.01
N SER A 133 -26.16 -5.62 11.11
CA SER A 133 -27.36 -6.03 11.84
C SER A 133 -28.03 -7.28 11.29
N VAL A 134 -27.90 -7.57 9.99
CA VAL A 134 -28.33 -8.85 9.41
C VAL A 134 -27.53 -10.01 10.01
N GLY A 135 -26.23 -9.83 10.23
CA GLY A 135 -25.38 -10.78 10.94
C GLY A 135 -25.75 -10.98 12.41
N LEU A 136 -26.06 -9.88 13.13
CA LEU A 136 -26.55 -9.94 14.51
C LEU A 136 -27.86 -10.74 14.61
N ALA A 137 -28.82 -10.47 13.73
CA ALA A 137 -30.10 -11.17 13.70
C ALA A 137 -29.96 -12.64 13.30
N LEU A 138 -29.07 -12.96 12.36
CA LEU A 138 -28.77 -14.34 11.98
C LEU A 138 -28.15 -15.11 13.15
N ALA A 139 -27.18 -14.52 13.85
CA ALA A 139 -26.55 -15.12 15.03
C ALA A 139 -27.57 -15.40 16.15
N GLU A 140 -28.53 -14.51 16.38
CA GLU A 140 -29.62 -14.76 17.35
C GLU A 140 -30.45 -15.98 16.92
N ARG A 141 -30.86 -16.08 15.65
CA ARG A 141 -31.64 -17.24 15.17
C ARG A 141 -30.86 -18.54 15.33
N MET A 142 -29.55 -18.52 15.06
CA MET A 142 -28.66 -19.67 15.22
C MET A 142 -28.51 -20.06 16.69
N ALA A 143 -28.24 -19.09 17.57
CA ALA A 143 -28.08 -19.33 19.01
C ALA A 143 -29.39 -19.84 19.63
N ALA A 144 -30.53 -19.22 19.29
CA ALA A 144 -31.85 -19.68 19.70
C ALA A 144 -32.12 -21.12 19.26
N SER A 145 -31.82 -21.46 17.99
CA SER A 145 -32.03 -22.82 17.48
C SER A 145 -31.14 -23.88 18.12
N ARG A 146 -29.99 -23.49 18.70
CA ARG A 146 -29.03 -24.42 19.34
C ARG A 146 -29.23 -24.51 20.86
N ALA A 147 -29.67 -23.44 21.50
CA ALA A 147 -29.75 -23.34 22.95
C ALA A 147 -31.17 -23.51 23.52
N ASN A 148 -32.22 -23.11 22.79
CA ASN A 148 -33.58 -23.18 23.31
C ASN A 148 -34.11 -24.63 23.30
N ILE A 149 -34.69 -25.05 24.42
CA ILE A 149 -35.28 -26.38 24.60
C ILE A 149 -36.79 -26.27 24.48
N ALA A 150 -37.40 -27.11 23.63
CA ALA A 150 -38.86 -27.16 23.49
C ALA A 150 -39.55 -27.41 24.84
N GLY A 151 -40.64 -26.68 25.10
CA GLY A 151 -41.38 -26.75 26.37
C GLY A 151 -40.72 -26.02 27.56
N HIS A 152 -39.54 -25.41 27.38
CA HIS A 152 -38.90 -24.55 28.38
C HIS A 152 -39.03 -23.07 27.99
N ALA A 153 -38.83 -22.17 28.96
CA ALA A 153 -38.68 -20.76 28.65
C ALA A 153 -37.42 -20.53 27.79
N ALA A 154 -37.54 -19.74 26.73
CA ALA A 154 -36.44 -19.44 25.83
C ALA A 154 -35.30 -18.71 26.57
N ILE A 155 -34.06 -19.15 26.32
CA ILE A 155 -32.84 -18.55 26.87
C ILE A 155 -32.19 -17.56 25.90
N VAL A 156 -32.41 -17.74 24.59
CA VAL A 156 -32.07 -16.76 23.55
C VAL A 156 -33.35 -16.34 22.81
N ASP A 157 -33.75 -15.09 22.96
CA ASP A 157 -35.01 -14.52 22.48
C ASP A 157 -34.92 -12.98 22.51
N HIS A 158 -34.23 -12.39 21.52
CA HIS A 158 -34.01 -10.94 21.48
C HIS A 158 -34.06 -10.37 20.06
N HIS A 159 -34.39 -9.10 19.95
CA HIS A 159 -34.50 -8.37 18.69
C HIS A 159 -33.19 -7.66 18.33
N THR A 160 -33.10 -7.25 17.06
CA THR A 160 -32.11 -6.30 16.56
C THR A 160 -32.86 -5.12 15.96
N PHE A 161 -32.74 -3.95 16.59
CA PHE A 161 -33.30 -2.69 16.14
C PHE A 161 -32.23 -1.87 15.43
N VAL A 162 -32.59 -1.27 14.29
CA VAL A 162 -31.69 -0.47 13.48
C VAL A 162 -32.31 0.89 13.19
N LEU A 163 -31.56 1.97 13.38
CA LEU A 163 -31.90 3.28 12.81
C LEU A 163 -31.07 3.51 11.55
N ALA A 164 -31.76 3.66 10.41
CA ALA A 164 -31.16 3.88 9.10
C ALA A 164 -31.61 5.23 8.52
N SER A 165 -30.81 5.77 7.61
CA SER A 165 -31.03 7.03 6.89
C SER A 165 -31.15 6.79 5.39
N ASP A 166 -31.46 7.85 4.63
CA ASP A 166 -31.43 7.80 3.16
C ASP A 166 -30.08 7.29 2.65
N GLY A 167 -28.98 7.77 3.25
CA GLY A 167 -27.63 7.38 2.89
C GLY A 167 -27.37 5.87 3.08
N ASP A 168 -27.91 5.26 4.13
CA ASP A 168 -27.81 3.81 4.30
C ASP A 168 -28.54 3.04 3.19
N LEU A 169 -29.69 3.55 2.75
CA LEU A 169 -30.55 2.89 1.77
C LEU A 169 -30.17 3.15 0.30
N MET A 170 -29.20 4.05 0.06
CA MET A 170 -28.55 4.25 -1.24
C MET A 170 -27.33 3.35 -1.44
N GLU A 171 -26.70 2.88 -0.36
CA GLU A 171 -25.48 2.07 -0.40
C GLU A 171 -25.75 0.63 -0.85
N GLY A 172 -25.01 0.15 -1.85
CA GLY A 172 -25.20 -1.19 -2.44
C GLY A 172 -25.18 -2.35 -1.43
N VAL A 173 -24.32 -2.26 -0.40
CA VAL A 173 -24.22 -3.26 0.67
C VAL A 173 -25.52 -3.46 1.44
N SER A 174 -26.34 -2.40 1.59
CA SER A 174 -27.61 -2.49 2.29
C SER A 174 -28.63 -3.29 1.49
N HIS A 175 -28.58 -3.22 0.15
CA HIS A 175 -29.44 -4.01 -0.74
C HIS A 175 -29.06 -5.49 -0.73
N GLU A 176 -27.76 -5.79 -0.80
CA GLU A 176 -27.26 -7.14 -0.67
C GLU A 176 -27.74 -7.78 0.64
N ALA A 177 -27.54 -7.07 1.76
CA ALA A 177 -27.92 -7.54 3.08
C ALA A 177 -29.45 -7.64 3.25
N ALA A 178 -30.23 -6.67 2.76
CA ALA A 178 -31.68 -6.72 2.82
C ALA A 178 -32.25 -7.90 2.01
N SER A 179 -31.69 -8.15 0.82
CA SER A 179 -32.04 -9.31 0.00
C SER A 179 -31.75 -10.63 0.74
N LEU A 180 -30.60 -10.75 1.39
CA LEU A 180 -30.25 -11.93 2.18
C LEU A 180 -31.15 -12.11 3.41
N ALA A 181 -31.42 -11.04 4.16
CA ALA A 181 -32.26 -11.09 5.36
C ALA A 181 -33.71 -11.52 5.06
N GLY A 182 -34.27 -11.02 3.96
CA GLY A 182 -35.60 -11.42 3.48
C GLY A 182 -35.64 -12.88 3.04
N HIS A 183 -34.61 -13.32 2.28
CA HIS A 183 -34.46 -14.73 1.90
C HIS A 183 -34.39 -15.67 3.12
N LEU A 184 -33.64 -15.27 4.15
CA LEU A 184 -33.51 -16.07 5.38
C LEU A 184 -34.74 -15.98 6.28
N GLY A 185 -35.59 -14.96 6.17
CA GLY A 185 -36.77 -14.78 7.01
C GLY A 185 -36.42 -14.35 8.44
N LEU A 186 -35.52 -13.37 8.58
CA LEU A 186 -35.02 -12.88 9.87
C LEU A 186 -36.02 -11.96 10.59
N GLY A 187 -37.15 -12.50 11.06
CA GLY A 187 -38.24 -11.70 11.66
C GLY A 187 -37.95 -10.96 12.96
N ARG A 188 -36.74 -11.10 13.53
CA ARG A 188 -36.31 -10.29 14.68
C ARG A 188 -35.48 -9.06 14.32
N LEU A 189 -35.28 -8.82 13.03
CA LEU A 189 -34.62 -7.62 12.52
C LEU A 189 -35.66 -6.56 12.20
N ILE A 190 -35.58 -5.42 12.88
CA ILE A 190 -36.50 -4.29 12.72
C ILE A 190 -35.67 -3.04 12.37
N VAL A 191 -35.87 -2.52 11.17
CA VAL A 191 -35.21 -1.30 10.69
C VAL A 191 -36.21 -0.15 10.71
N CYS A 192 -35.92 0.92 11.44
CA CYS A 192 -36.62 2.19 11.33
C CYS A 192 -35.81 3.11 10.42
N PHE A 193 -36.39 3.43 9.26
CA PHE A 193 -35.80 4.34 8.29
C PHE A 193 -36.30 5.77 8.54
N ASP A 194 -35.36 6.67 8.79
CA ASP A 194 -35.58 8.12 8.87
C ASP A 194 -35.84 8.69 7.47
N ASN A 195 -37.11 8.70 7.06
CA ASN A 195 -37.52 9.24 5.77
C ASN A 195 -37.72 10.75 5.88
N ASN A 196 -36.63 11.52 5.80
CA ASN A 196 -36.64 12.97 6.03
C ASN A 196 -36.46 13.82 4.75
N ASP A 197 -36.33 13.17 3.58
CA ASP A 197 -36.08 13.75 2.24
C ASP A 197 -34.78 14.56 2.11
N VAL A 198 -33.79 14.43 3.00
CA VAL A 198 -32.59 15.28 3.02
C VAL A 198 -31.30 14.46 3.12
N THR A 199 -30.37 14.73 2.21
CA THR A 199 -28.98 14.26 2.27
C THR A 199 -28.04 15.45 2.54
N ILE A 200 -26.72 15.19 2.57
CA ILE A 200 -25.70 16.23 2.78
C ILE A 200 -25.82 17.37 1.75
N ASP A 201 -25.97 17.02 0.47
CA ASP A 201 -25.92 18.00 -0.62
C ASP A 201 -27.25 18.73 -0.86
N GLY A 202 -28.35 18.25 -0.28
CA GLY A 202 -29.67 18.87 -0.50
C GLY A 202 -30.82 17.88 -0.33
N PRO A 203 -31.96 18.14 -1.00
CA PRO A 203 -33.06 17.20 -1.06
C PRO A 203 -32.62 15.85 -1.64
N ALA A 204 -33.02 14.74 -1.01
CA ALA A 204 -32.72 13.38 -1.44
C ALA A 204 -33.19 13.10 -2.88
N SER A 205 -34.29 13.75 -3.31
CA SER A 205 -34.84 13.66 -4.66
C SER A 205 -33.88 14.09 -5.78
N GLN A 206 -32.76 14.74 -5.46
CA GLN A 206 -31.73 15.07 -6.44
C GLN A 206 -30.93 13.83 -6.91
N ALA A 207 -30.85 12.78 -6.09
CA ALA A 207 -30.04 11.59 -6.36
C ALA A 207 -30.79 10.26 -6.19
N CYS A 208 -31.92 10.26 -5.47
CA CYS A 208 -32.69 9.06 -5.16
C CYS A 208 -34.20 9.33 -5.23
N SER A 209 -34.96 8.45 -5.90
CA SER A 209 -36.41 8.63 -6.11
C SER A 209 -37.14 7.29 -6.22
N ASP A 210 -36.54 6.21 -5.73
CA ASP A 210 -37.14 4.89 -5.75
C ASP A 210 -38.18 4.72 -4.64
N ASP A 211 -39.12 3.80 -4.85
CA ASP A 211 -40.07 3.42 -3.82
C ASP A 211 -39.40 2.43 -2.85
N VAL A 212 -38.89 2.95 -1.74
CA VAL A 212 -38.19 2.18 -0.71
C VAL A 212 -39.07 1.07 -0.13
N LEU A 213 -40.36 1.34 0.13
CA LEU A 213 -41.27 0.34 0.71
C LEU A 213 -41.55 -0.78 -0.28
N ALA A 214 -41.78 -0.46 -1.56
CA ALA A 214 -41.96 -1.47 -2.60
C ALA A 214 -40.67 -2.28 -2.83
N ARG A 215 -39.50 -1.62 -2.83
CA ARG A 215 -38.20 -2.28 -2.94
C ARG A 215 -37.99 -3.29 -1.81
N PHE A 216 -38.17 -2.90 -0.55
CA PHE A 216 -38.01 -3.82 0.58
C PHE A 216 -39.07 -4.93 0.58
N SER A 217 -40.30 -4.62 0.21
CA SER A 217 -41.34 -5.64 0.03
C SER A 217 -40.93 -6.70 -1.01
N SER A 218 -40.28 -6.29 -2.11
CA SER A 218 -39.77 -7.21 -3.13
C SER A 218 -38.64 -8.12 -2.64
N TYR A 219 -37.90 -7.71 -1.60
CA TYR A 219 -36.92 -8.58 -0.92
C TYR A 219 -37.56 -9.59 0.05
N GLY A 220 -38.87 -9.49 0.30
CA GLY A 220 -39.60 -10.34 1.25
C GLY A 220 -39.72 -9.75 2.66
N TRP A 221 -39.61 -8.42 2.79
CA TRP A 221 -39.78 -7.74 4.08
C TRP A 221 -41.24 -7.39 4.37
N HIS A 222 -41.57 -7.29 5.65
CA HIS A 222 -42.74 -6.56 6.11
C HIS A 222 -42.44 -5.06 6.10
N THR A 223 -43.32 -4.26 5.48
CA THR A 223 -43.06 -2.82 5.28
C THR A 223 -44.23 -2.00 5.82
N VAL A 224 -43.92 -0.97 6.61
CA VAL A 224 -44.90 -0.08 7.26
C VAL A 224 -44.44 1.36 7.11
N SER A 225 -45.38 2.29 6.97
CA SER A 225 -45.13 3.73 6.95
C SER A 225 -45.77 4.42 8.16
N VAL A 226 -45.05 5.35 8.78
CA VAL A 226 -45.59 6.26 9.79
C VAL A 226 -45.55 7.68 9.23
N GLY A 227 -46.70 8.34 9.16
CA GLY A 227 -46.86 9.64 8.49
C GLY A 227 -46.34 10.85 9.27
N ASP A 228 -46.19 10.73 10.58
CA ASP A 228 -45.64 11.79 11.44
C ASP A 228 -44.63 11.20 12.44
N GLY A 229 -43.37 11.57 12.29
CA GLY A 229 -42.27 11.16 13.15
C GLY A 229 -42.30 11.72 14.57
N ASN A 230 -43.25 12.59 14.92
CA ASN A 230 -43.48 13.06 16.29
C ASN A 230 -44.67 12.37 16.98
N ASP A 231 -45.43 11.54 16.27
CA ASP A 231 -46.55 10.79 16.83
C ASP A 231 -46.05 9.48 17.47
N LEU A 232 -45.75 9.56 18.77
CA LEU A 232 -45.22 8.44 19.56
C LEU A 232 -46.16 7.22 19.55
N ASP A 233 -47.48 7.42 19.53
CA ASP A 233 -48.47 6.34 19.54
C ASP A 233 -48.46 5.60 18.19
N SER A 234 -48.42 6.33 17.07
CA SER A 234 -48.29 5.74 15.73
C SER A 234 -46.96 5.00 15.55
N ILE A 235 -45.85 5.57 16.03
CA ILE A 235 -44.53 4.91 16.02
C ILE A 235 -44.57 3.61 16.84
N SER A 236 -45.11 3.67 18.05
CA SER A 236 -45.22 2.51 18.95
C SER A 236 -46.09 1.41 18.34
N THR A 237 -47.20 1.78 17.69
CA THR A 237 -48.07 0.83 16.98
C THR A 237 -47.33 0.13 15.84
N ALA A 238 -46.57 0.87 15.03
CA ALA A 238 -45.79 0.31 13.94
C ALA A 238 -44.69 -0.64 14.45
N ILE A 239 -43.97 -0.26 15.50
CA ILE A 239 -42.94 -1.11 16.11
C ILE A 239 -43.56 -2.36 16.75
N SER A 240 -44.71 -2.24 17.41
CA SER A 240 -45.43 -3.40 17.96
C SER A 240 -45.80 -4.39 16.87
N GLY A 241 -46.37 -3.93 15.75
CA GLY A 241 -46.69 -4.79 14.61
C GLY A 241 -45.44 -5.45 14.00
N ALA A 242 -44.31 -4.75 13.97
CA ALA A 242 -43.03 -5.31 13.52
C ALA A 242 -42.46 -6.38 14.47
N VAL A 243 -42.67 -6.25 15.78
CA VAL A 243 -42.30 -7.26 16.79
C VAL A 243 -43.20 -8.50 16.72
N GLU A 244 -44.47 -8.32 16.35
CA GLU A 244 -45.42 -9.43 16.14
C GLU A 244 -45.16 -10.19 14.82
N GLU A 245 -44.55 -9.56 13.83
CA GLU A 245 -44.16 -10.19 12.58
C GLU A 245 -42.87 -11.02 12.73
N THR A 246 -43.02 -12.33 12.91
CA THR A 246 -41.89 -13.23 13.18
C THR A 246 -41.31 -13.94 11.97
N ASP A 247 -41.98 -13.90 10.80
CA ASP A 247 -41.61 -14.68 9.62
C ASP A 247 -40.77 -13.89 8.60
N ARG A 248 -40.77 -12.55 8.71
CA ARG A 248 -40.10 -11.61 7.80
C ARG A 248 -39.42 -10.48 8.57
N PRO A 249 -38.22 -10.03 8.18
CA PRO A 249 -37.67 -8.79 8.72
C PRO A 249 -38.58 -7.60 8.39
N SER A 250 -38.56 -6.57 9.24
CA SER A 250 -39.47 -5.42 9.14
C SER A 250 -38.74 -4.12 8.84
N LEU A 251 -39.25 -3.34 7.88
CA LEU A 251 -38.86 -1.96 7.61
C LEU A 251 -40.01 -1.01 7.95
N ILE A 252 -39.76 -0.06 8.84
CA ILE A 252 -40.69 1.01 9.21
C ILE A 252 -40.13 2.33 8.66
N ALA A 253 -40.73 2.87 7.60
CA ALA A 253 -40.39 4.18 7.08
C ALA A 253 -41.12 5.25 7.89
N VAL A 254 -40.38 6.05 8.66
CA VAL A 254 -40.94 7.10 9.51
C VAL A 254 -40.70 8.44 8.85
N LYS A 255 -41.78 9.16 8.55
CA LYS A 255 -41.68 10.50 7.94
C LYS A 255 -41.28 11.53 8.99
N THR A 256 -40.05 12.04 8.94
CA THR A 256 -39.56 13.03 9.90
C THR A 256 -39.21 14.37 9.24
N THR A 257 -38.86 15.36 10.07
CA THR A 257 -38.25 16.61 9.64
C THR A 257 -36.85 16.70 10.25
N ILE A 258 -35.82 16.71 9.41
CA ILE A 258 -34.44 16.91 9.88
C ILE A 258 -34.32 18.27 10.61
N GLY A 259 -33.65 18.31 11.75
CA GLY A 259 -33.50 19.53 12.54
C GLY A 259 -34.82 20.07 13.11
N PHE A 260 -35.83 19.21 13.30
CA PHE A 260 -37.15 19.60 13.80
C PHE A 260 -37.08 20.54 15.01
N GLY A 261 -37.77 21.68 14.94
CA GLY A 261 -37.77 22.71 15.99
C GLY A 261 -36.70 23.78 15.85
N SER A 262 -35.70 23.60 14.97
CA SER A 262 -34.73 24.65 14.61
C SER A 262 -35.38 25.64 13.63
N PRO A 263 -35.60 26.92 14.02
CA PRO A 263 -36.41 27.85 13.22
C PRO A 263 -35.93 28.08 11.79
N THR A 264 -34.62 28.15 11.56
CA THR A 264 -34.06 28.46 10.23
C THR A 264 -33.51 27.24 9.50
N ARG A 265 -33.17 26.17 10.24
CA ARG A 265 -32.50 24.96 9.70
C ARG A 265 -33.45 23.79 9.44
N ALA A 266 -34.60 23.69 10.11
CA ALA A 266 -35.49 22.55 9.97
C ALA A 266 -35.88 22.27 8.51
N GLY A 267 -35.86 20.98 8.12
CA GLY A 267 -36.21 20.51 6.78
C GLY A 267 -35.17 20.81 5.69
N LYS A 268 -33.94 21.23 6.05
CA LYS A 268 -32.90 21.62 5.08
C LYS A 268 -31.60 20.85 5.34
N SER A 269 -30.81 20.62 4.30
CA SER A 269 -29.47 20.03 4.40
C SER A 269 -28.53 20.83 5.33
N SER A 270 -28.79 22.13 5.51
CA SER A 270 -28.09 22.98 6.46
C SER A 270 -28.24 22.56 7.94
N ALA A 271 -29.13 21.62 8.26
CA ALA A 271 -29.25 20.98 9.57
C ALA A 271 -28.45 19.67 9.70
N HIS A 272 -27.98 19.11 8.59
CA HIS A 272 -27.35 17.79 8.56
C HIS A 272 -26.03 17.77 9.35
N GLY A 273 -25.08 18.61 8.96
CA GLY A 273 -23.74 18.67 9.56
C GLY A 273 -23.34 20.07 9.97
N GLY A 274 -22.47 20.14 10.98
CA GLY A 274 -22.05 21.37 11.61
C GLY A 274 -22.92 21.74 12.80
N HIS A 275 -22.42 22.66 13.62
CA HIS A 275 -23.18 23.22 14.73
C HIS A 275 -24.13 24.32 14.21
N PHE A 276 -25.26 24.53 14.89
CA PHE A 276 -26.25 25.56 14.55
C PHE A 276 -25.78 26.98 14.86
N GLY A 277 -24.94 27.13 15.90
CA GLY A 277 -24.52 28.41 16.43
C GLY A 277 -25.41 28.88 17.58
N LYS A 278 -24.90 29.85 18.35
CA LYS A 278 -25.51 30.31 19.60
C LYS A 278 -26.96 30.77 19.43
N ASP A 279 -27.23 31.62 18.44
CA ASP A 279 -28.55 32.23 18.26
C ASP A 279 -29.60 31.22 17.84
N GLU A 280 -29.27 30.35 16.87
CA GLU A 280 -30.16 29.28 16.42
C GLU A 280 -30.39 28.24 17.51
N THR A 281 -29.36 27.91 18.30
CA THR A 281 -29.48 27.01 19.46
C THR A 281 -30.40 27.58 20.53
N ALA A 282 -30.24 28.86 20.89
CA ALA A 282 -31.09 29.54 21.85
C ALA A 282 -32.55 29.59 21.38
N ALA A 283 -32.77 29.89 20.09
CA ALA A 283 -34.10 29.89 19.49
C ALA A 283 -34.73 28.48 19.47
N THR A 284 -33.92 27.45 19.18
CA THR A 284 -34.34 26.04 19.23
C THR A 284 -34.74 25.62 20.64
N LYS A 285 -33.98 25.99 21.68
CA LYS A 285 -34.34 25.75 23.09
C LYS A 285 -35.68 26.42 23.45
N THR A 286 -35.84 27.67 23.03
CA THR A 286 -37.08 28.43 23.25
C THR A 286 -38.29 27.76 22.59
N TYR A 287 -38.12 27.21 21.38
CA TYR A 287 -39.18 26.47 20.68
C TYR A 287 -39.70 25.27 21.49
N PHE A 288 -38.81 24.53 22.14
CA PHE A 288 -39.17 23.40 23.01
C PHE A 288 -39.54 23.82 24.45
N GLY A 289 -39.63 25.12 24.75
CA GLY A 289 -39.98 25.62 26.07
C GLY A 289 -38.85 25.56 27.11
N PHE A 290 -37.60 25.34 26.68
CA PHE A 290 -36.42 25.36 27.54
C PHE A 290 -35.83 26.78 27.58
N SER A 291 -35.23 27.14 28.74
CA SER A 291 -34.49 28.40 28.84
C SER A 291 -33.29 28.39 27.88
N PRO A 292 -33.05 29.46 27.10
CA PRO A 292 -31.92 29.54 26.17
C PRO A 292 -30.56 29.50 26.87
N ASP A 293 -30.49 29.86 28.15
CA ASP A 293 -29.25 29.92 28.94
C ASP A 293 -28.84 28.57 29.55
N LEU A 294 -29.71 27.56 29.52
CA LEU A 294 -29.41 26.23 30.04
C LEU A 294 -28.73 25.38 28.98
N SER A 295 -27.62 24.73 29.32
CA SER A 295 -26.95 23.73 28.48
C SER A 295 -26.71 22.46 29.28
N PHE A 296 -26.80 21.31 28.63
CA PHE A 296 -26.66 19.99 29.23
C PHE A 296 -27.63 19.78 30.41
N TYR A 297 -28.85 20.32 30.28
CA TYR A 297 -29.87 20.28 31.32
C TYR A 297 -30.78 19.05 31.17
N VAL A 298 -30.97 18.32 32.27
CA VAL A 298 -31.86 17.15 32.35
C VAL A 298 -32.90 17.41 33.45
N PRO A 299 -34.20 17.54 33.10
CA PRO A 299 -35.29 17.69 34.07
C PRO A 299 -35.38 16.50 35.03
N ASP A 300 -35.88 16.72 36.25
CA ASP A 300 -35.97 15.65 37.26
C ASP A 300 -37.03 14.60 36.90
N GLU A 301 -38.11 15.00 36.23
CA GLU A 301 -39.15 14.11 35.71
C GLU A 301 -38.59 13.11 34.68
N VAL A 302 -37.64 13.57 33.86
CA VAL A 302 -36.94 12.74 32.87
C VAL A 302 -36.04 11.71 33.57
N LYS A 303 -35.31 12.12 34.61
CA LYS A 303 -34.48 11.20 35.42
C LYS A 303 -35.33 10.13 36.10
N ILE A 304 -36.48 10.51 36.66
CA ILE A 304 -37.42 9.57 37.29
C ILE A 304 -37.95 8.57 36.26
N ARG A 305 -38.44 9.04 35.11
CA ARG A 305 -38.92 8.19 34.01
C ARG A 305 -37.84 7.25 33.48
N ALA A 306 -36.59 7.70 33.40
CA ALA A 306 -35.47 6.85 33.02
C ALA A 306 -35.21 5.76 34.06
N ALA A 307 -35.19 6.12 35.35
CA ALA A 307 -34.97 5.18 36.46
C ALA A 307 -36.03 4.07 36.49
N GLU A 308 -37.29 4.39 36.22
CA GLU A 308 -38.38 3.40 36.07
C GLU A 308 -38.05 2.39 34.97
N ARG A 309 -37.58 2.85 33.81
CA ARG A 309 -37.22 1.97 32.69
C ARG A 309 -36.00 1.10 33.02
N ILE A 310 -34.97 1.68 33.64
CA ILE A 310 -33.76 0.98 34.07
C ILE A 310 -34.10 -0.15 35.06
N ALA A 311 -34.99 0.11 36.02
CA ALA A 311 -35.42 -0.89 36.99
C ALA A 311 -36.10 -2.10 36.34
N ILE A 312 -36.92 -1.88 35.29
CA ILE A 312 -37.52 -2.98 34.51
C ILE A 312 -36.43 -3.79 33.80
N GLY A 313 -35.47 -3.12 33.17
CA GLY A 313 -34.32 -3.75 32.51
C GLY A 313 -33.53 -4.66 33.46
N HIS A 314 -33.23 -4.15 34.65
CA HIS A 314 -32.52 -4.87 35.69
C HIS A 314 -33.28 -6.12 36.19
N ASP A 315 -34.59 -6.03 36.37
CA ASP A 315 -35.43 -7.17 36.72
C ASP A 315 -35.44 -8.24 35.61
N LEU A 316 -35.53 -7.84 34.34
CA LEU A 316 -35.45 -8.76 33.21
C LEU A 316 -34.09 -9.47 33.13
N ALA A 317 -32.99 -8.73 33.28
CA ALA A 317 -31.64 -9.30 33.28
C ALA A 317 -31.42 -10.25 34.47
N THR A 318 -31.95 -9.92 35.65
CA THR A 318 -31.91 -10.77 36.85
C THR A 318 -32.65 -12.09 36.61
N LYS A 319 -33.88 -12.01 36.10
CA LYS A 319 -34.69 -13.20 35.73
C LYS A 319 -33.99 -14.05 34.67
N TRP A 320 -33.36 -13.42 33.68
CA TRP A 320 -32.58 -14.13 32.67
C TRP A 320 -31.39 -14.84 33.30
N LYS A 321 -30.66 -14.19 34.21
CA LYS A 321 -29.50 -14.77 34.91
C LYS A 321 -29.88 -15.98 35.75
N GLU A 322 -31.02 -15.93 36.42
CA GLU A 322 -31.59 -17.09 37.14
C GLU A 322 -31.98 -18.21 36.19
N LEU A 323 -32.59 -17.89 35.04
CA LEU A 323 -32.94 -18.85 34.01
C LEU A 323 -31.70 -19.52 33.42
N ALA A 324 -30.66 -18.74 33.07
CA ALA A 324 -29.39 -19.22 32.55
C ALA A 324 -28.74 -20.20 33.54
N LYS A 325 -28.71 -19.85 34.83
CA LYS A 325 -28.22 -20.74 35.88
C LYS A 325 -29.04 -22.03 35.99
N LYS A 326 -30.36 -21.94 35.91
CA LYS A 326 -31.27 -23.11 35.98
C LYS A 326 -31.10 -24.04 34.78
N GLN A 327 -30.93 -23.48 33.58
CA GLN A 327 -30.75 -24.24 32.34
C GLN A 327 -29.28 -24.60 32.07
N LYS A 328 -28.34 -24.18 32.94
CA LYS A 328 -26.88 -24.34 32.76
C LYS A 328 -26.41 -23.77 31.41
N PHE A 329 -26.97 -22.65 31.00
CA PHE A 329 -26.58 -21.97 29.78
C PHE A 329 -25.24 -21.27 29.99
N GLU A 330 -24.31 -21.55 29.09
CA GLU A 330 -23.01 -20.89 29.00
C GLU A 330 -22.88 -20.30 27.60
N THR A 331 -22.40 -19.06 27.51
CA THR A 331 -22.09 -18.44 26.22
C THR A 331 -20.89 -19.18 25.61
N PRO A 332 -21.00 -19.72 24.38
CA PRO A 332 -19.87 -20.41 23.76
C PRO A 332 -18.65 -19.51 23.63
N THR A 333 -17.47 -20.02 23.97
CA THR A 333 -16.22 -19.31 23.74
C THR A 333 -15.78 -19.43 22.28
N VAL A 334 -15.22 -18.35 21.74
CA VAL A 334 -14.59 -18.31 20.41
C VAL A 334 -13.12 -18.68 20.44
N ALA A 335 -12.52 -18.80 21.64
CA ALA A 335 -11.16 -19.27 21.83
C ALA A 335 -11.10 -20.79 21.59
N VAL A 336 -10.13 -21.22 20.78
CA VAL A 336 -9.93 -22.63 20.43
C VAL A 336 -8.77 -23.18 21.26
N SER A 337 -8.99 -24.32 21.90
CA SER A 337 -8.00 -24.99 22.74
C SER A 337 -6.95 -25.74 21.91
N ASP A 338 -5.74 -25.91 22.47
CA ASP A 338 -4.62 -26.53 21.76
C ASP A 338 -4.88 -28.01 21.37
N ASP A 339 -5.72 -28.74 22.11
CA ASP A 339 -6.11 -30.11 21.79
C ASP A 339 -6.93 -30.19 20.49
N LYS A 340 -7.78 -29.20 20.22
CA LYS A 340 -8.51 -29.11 18.94
C LYS A 340 -7.58 -28.71 17.81
N LEU A 341 -6.66 -27.79 18.07
CA LEU A 341 -5.65 -27.37 17.08
C LEU A 341 -4.62 -28.45 16.78
N ALA A 342 -4.42 -29.43 17.68
CA ALA A 342 -3.58 -30.60 17.43
C ALA A 342 -4.16 -31.55 16.37
N LYS A 343 -5.44 -31.39 15.98
CA LYS A 343 -6.11 -32.18 14.94
C LYS A 343 -5.92 -31.61 13.52
N LEU A 344 -5.28 -30.45 13.38
CA LEU A 344 -4.88 -29.92 12.08
C LEU A 344 -3.95 -30.92 11.36
N ILE A 345 -4.08 -30.98 10.04
CA ILE A 345 -3.44 -32.03 9.24
C ILE A 345 -1.95 -31.73 9.07
N GLU A 346 -1.12 -32.73 9.31
CA GLU A 346 0.26 -32.77 8.85
C GLU A 346 0.28 -33.49 7.50
N PHE A 347 0.74 -32.81 6.46
CA PHE A 347 0.80 -33.30 5.10
C PHE A 347 2.19 -33.86 4.79
N GLU A 348 2.23 -34.98 4.08
CA GLU A 348 3.46 -35.66 3.67
C GLU A 348 4.34 -34.72 2.81
N PRO A 349 5.59 -34.43 3.21
CA PRO A 349 6.54 -33.65 2.40
C PRO A 349 6.73 -34.24 1.00
N GLY A 350 6.85 -33.37 -0.01
CA GLY A 350 6.98 -33.75 -1.42
C GLY A 350 5.68 -34.12 -2.13
N SER A 351 4.56 -34.25 -1.43
CA SER A 351 3.23 -34.32 -2.07
C SER A 351 2.89 -33.01 -2.80
N GLN A 352 1.86 -33.01 -3.66
CA GLN A 352 1.39 -31.80 -4.32
C GLN A 352 -0.08 -31.52 -4.02
N LEU A 353 -0.36 -30.34 -3.50
CA LEU A 353 -1.72 -29.93 -3.14
C LEU A 353 -1.88 -28.41 -3.27
N ALA A 354 -3.03 -27.97 -3.77
CA ALA A 354 -3.36 -26.54 -3.75
C ALA A 354 -3.72 -26.11 -2.33
N THR A 355 -3.30 -24.92 -1.90
CA THR A 355 -3.54 -24.49 -0.51
C THR A 355 -5.03 -24.26 -0.22
N ARG A 356 -5.86 -23.97 -1.22
CA ARG A 356 -7.33 -23.98 -1.06
C ARG A 356 -7.90 -25.37 -0.70
N ILE A 357 -7.29 -26.44 -1.20
CA ILE A 357 -7.71 -27.81 -0.90
C ILE A 357 -7.17 -28.24 0.47
N ALA A 358 -5.93 -27.90 0.79
CA ALA A 358 -5.38 -28.10 2.14
C ALA A 358 -6.22 -27.37 3.20
N SER A 359 -6.68 -26.16 2.88
CA SER A 359 -7.60 -25.39 3.71
C SER A 359 -8.95 -26.08 3.88
N ASN A 360 -9.54 -26.62 2.80
CA ASN A 360 -10.79 -27.38 2.87
C ASN A 360 -10.69 -28.59 3.81
N GLN A 361 -9.59 -29.34 3.72
CA GLN A 361 -9.41 -30.54 4.54
C GLN A 361 -9.26 -30.20 6.02
N ASN A 362 -8.46 -29.17 6.35
CA ASN A 362 -8.37 -28.65 7.72
C ASN A 362 -9.71 -28.10 8.21
N LEU A 363 -10.38 -27.26 7.41
CA LEU A 363 -11.69 -26.69 7.75
C LEU A 363 -12.71 -27.78 8.02
N SER A 364 -12.71 -28.87 7.25
CA SER A 364 -13.65 -30.00 7.45
C SER A 364 -13.47 -30.64 8.83
N ILE A 365 -12.23 -30.88 9.25
CA ILE A 365 -11.94 -31.40 10.60
C ILE A 365 -12.33 -30.37 11.67
N LEU A 366 -11.96 -29.11 11.48
CA LEU A 366 -12.26 -28.04 12.44
C LEU A 366 -13.76 -27.84 12.64
N MET A 367 -14.56 -28.02 11.59
CA MET A 367 -16.01 -27.95 11.68
C MET A 367 -16.58 -29.07 12.55
N ASP A 368 -15.97 -30.25 12.61
CA ASP A 368 -16.43 -31.33 13.51
C ASP A 368 -16.05 -31.07 14.97
N GLU A 369 -15.01 -30.28 15.20
CA GLU A 369 -14.45 -30.02 16.53
C GLU A 369 -14.92 -28.72 17.18
N ILE A 370 -15.32 -27.72 16.37
CA ILE A 370 -15.57 -26.36 16.82
C ILE A 370 -16.99 -25.94 16.40
N ASP A 371 -17.97 -26.16 17.29
CA ASP A 371 -19.37 -25.83 17.02
C ASP A 371 -19.63 -24.34 16.77
N SER A 372 -18.82 -23.47 17.36
CA SER A 372 -18.89 -22.02 17.14
C SER A 372 -18.39 -21.61 15.75
N LEU A 373 -17.62 -22.45 15.05
CA LEU A 373 -17.14 -22.17 13.70
C LEU A 373 -18.30 -22.27 12.70
N VAL A 374 -18.63 -21.15 12.07
CA VAL A 374 -19.76 -21.01 11.15
C VAL A 374 -19.35 -20.10 10.01
N GLY A 375 -19.90 -20.27 8.83
CA GLY A 375 -19.44 -19.46 7.70
C GLY A 375 -19.91 -19.95 6.37
N GLY A 376 -19.31 -19.46 5.29
CA GLY A 376 -19.72 -19.86 3.96
C GLY A 376 -18.98 -19.15 2.84
N SER A 377 -19.65 -19.02 1.71
CA SER A 377 -19.07 -18.43 0.51
C SER A 377 -20.05 -17.52 -0.21
N ALA A 378 -19.49 -16.52 -0.89
CA ALA A 378 -20.21 -15.71 -1.87
C ALA A 378 -20.38 -16.49 -3.18
N ASP A 379 -21.20 -17.55 -3.16
CA ASP A 379 -21.50 -18.44 -4.31
C ASP A 379 -20.30 -19.19 -4.94
N LEU A 380 -19.18 -19.28 -4.22
CA LEU A 380 -17.93 -19.86 -4.72
C LEU A 380 -17.44 -21.07 -3.91
N SER A 381 -18.29 -21.69 -3.10
CA SER A 381 -17.88 -22.67 -2.08
C SER A 381 -17.01 -23.82 -2.61
N GLU A 382 -17.27 -24.31 -3.83
CA GLU A 382 -16.46 -25.34 -4.45
C GLU A 382 -15.09 -24.80 -4.88
N SER A 383 -15.08 -23.63 -5.52
CA SER A 383 -13.88 -22.97 -6.01
C SER A 383 -12.96 -22.48 -4.88
N THR A 384 -13.53 -22.05 -3.74
CA THR A 384 -12.77 -21.55 -2.58
C THR A 384 -12.36 -22.65 -1.59
N GLY A 385 -12.77 -23.90 -1.81
CA GLY A 385 -12.51 -24.98 -0.86
C GLY A 385 -13.33 -24.86 0.43
N THR A 386 -14.53 -24.28 0.39
CA THR A 386 -15.44 -24.17 1.55
C THR A 386 -16.75 -24.91 1.35
N LYS A 387 -16.83 -25.80 0.37
CA LYS A 387 -17.93 -26.76 0.24
C LYS A 387 -17.75 -27.84 1.30
N LEU A 388 -18.68 -27.90 2.25
CA LEU A 388 -18.60 -28.74 3.44
C LEU A 388 -19.84 -29.64 3.53
N ALA A 389 -19.65 -30.86 4.00
CA ALA A 389 -20.75 -31.82 4.22
C ALA A 389 -21.49 -31.58 5.55
N VAL A 390 -21.77 -30.31 5.89
CA VAL A 390 -22.48 -29.91 7.10
C VAL A 390 -23.80 -29.23 6.75
N GLN A 391 -24.74 -29.21 7.72
CA GLN A 391 -26.06 -28.63 7.50
C GLN A 391 -25.97 -27.14 7.10
N GLN A 392 -26.60 -26.80 5.98
CA GLN A 392 -26.76 -25.42 5.53
C GLN A 392 -27.83 -24.68 6.34
N ILE A 393 -27.60 -23.39 6.53
CA ILE A 393 -28.54 -22.46 7.14
C ILE A 393 -29.53 -22.01 6.07
N SER A 394 -30.81 -22.08 6.39
CA SER A 394 -31.91 -21.62 5.54
C SER A 394 -33.10 -21.22 6.42
N LYS A 395 -34.11 -20.58 5.82
CA LYS A 395 -35.33 -20.19 6.54
C LYS A 395 -35.93 -21.37 7.31
N GLY A 396 -36.06 -21.23 8.63
CA GLY A 396 -36.58 -22.26 9.53
C GLY A 396 -35.59 -23.37 9.90
N LYS A 397 -34.36 -23.37 9.38
CA LYS A 397 -33.29 -24.33 9.69
C LYS A 397 -32.02 -23.60 10.11
N TYR A 398 -32.11 -22.90 11.23
CA TYR A 398 -31.03 -22.05 11.74
C TYR A 398 -29.97 -22.79 12.57
N SER A 399 -30.18 -24.07 12.90
CA SER A 399 -29.18 -24.90 13.59
C SER A 399 -27.94 -25.19 12.75
N GLY A 400 -27.99 -24.97 11.43
CA GLY A 400 -26.89 -25.22 10.50
C GLY A 400 -25.63 -24.39 10.77
N ARG A 401 -24.57 -24.66 9.99
CA ARG A 401 -23.25 -24.02 10.12
C ARG A 401 -22.72 -23.40 8.83
N VAL A 402 -23.31 -23.73 7.67
CA VAL A 402 -22.90 -23.19 6.37
C VAL A 402 -23.93 -22.21 5.81
N ILE A 403 -23.48 -21.02 5.42
CA ILE A 403 -24.30 -19.94 4.88
C ILE A 403 -24.03 -19.82 3.38
N ASN A 404 -25.11 -19.81 2.59
CA ASN A 404 -25.04 -19.46 1.17
C ASN A 404 -25.35 -17.97 1.03
N TYR A 405 -24.31 -17.14 0.96
CA TYR A 405 -24.50 -15.68 0.92
C TYR A 405 -25.02 -15.19 -0.45
N GLY A 406 -24.85 -15.99 -1.52
CA GLY A 406 -25.02 -15.53 -2.90
C GLY A 406 -23.86 -14.63 -3.32
N ILE A 407 -23.94 -14.03 -4.50
CA ILE A 407 -22.91 -13.13 -5.06
C ILE A 407 -22.99 -11.77 -4.35
N ARG A 408 -22.51 -11.72 -3.11
CA ARG A 408 -22.71 -10.64 -2.13
C ARG A 408 -21.52 -10.52 -1.18
N GLU A 409 -20.32 -10.32 -1.71
CA GLU A 409 -19.07 -10.27 -0.93
C GLU A 409 -19.16 -9.23 0.19
N HIS A 410 -19.70 -8.05 -0.12
CA HIS A 410 -19.74 -6.91 0.79
C HIS A 410 -20.66 -7.21 1.98
N ALA A 411 -21.90 -7.66 1.72
CA ALA A 411 -22.81 -8.07 2.78
C ALA A 411 -22.35 -9.33 3.52
N MET A 412 -21.67 -10.27 2.86
CA MET A 412 -21.10 -11.46 3.50
C MET A 412 -20.10 -11.09 4.60
N ALA A 413 -19.19 -10.17 4.31
CA ALA A 413 -18.21 -9.70 5.29
C ALA A 413 -18.89 -8.88 6.42
N ALA A 414 -19.84 -8.00 6.08
CA ALA A 414 -20.60 -7.25 7.09
C ALA A 414 -21.44 -8.16 8.02
N CYS A 415 -22.13 -9.15 7.46
CA CYS A 415 -22.85 -10.17 8.23
C CYS A 415 -21.90 -10.97 9.13
N SER A 416 -20.70 -11.29 8.64
CA SER A 416 -19.67 -11.96 9.44
C SER A 416 -19.22 -11.10 10.63
N ASN A 417 -19.09 -9.78 10.46
CA ASN A 417 -18.86 -8.86 11.58
C ASN A 417 -20.00 -8.92 12.60
N GLY A 418 -21.24 -8.93 12.13
CA GLY A 418 -22.43 -9.01 12.99
C GLY A 418 -22.47 -10.30 13.81
N MET A 419 -22.17 -11.44 13.19
CA MET A 419 -22.09 -12.72 13.91
C MET A 419 -20.97 -12.71 14.95
N SER A 420 -19.83 -12.08 14.66
CA SER A 420 -18.73 -11.94 15.62
C SER A 420 -19.11 -11.04 16.80
N LEU A 421 -19.75 -9.90 16.54
CA LEU A 421 -20.20 -8.93 17.56
C LEU A 421 -21.31 -9.47 18.45
N HIS A 422 -22.19 -10.31 17.90
CA HIS A 422 -23.24 -10.97 18.68
C HIS A 422 -22.65 -11.79 19.84
N GLY A 423 -21.49 -12.42 19.61
CA GLY A 423 -20.85 -13.37 20.51
C GLY A 423 -21.32 -14.81 20.30
N GLY A 424 -20.50 -15.77 20.70
CA GLY A 424 -20.79 -17.22 20.62
C GLY A 424 -20.42 -17.89 19.29
N PHE A 425 -20.05 -17.14 18.26
CA PHE A 425 -19.71 -17.66 16.94
C PHE A 425 -18.35 -17.17 16.46
N ARG A 426 -17.65 -18.03 15.73
CA ARG A 426 -16.39 -17.77 15.03
C ARG A 426 -16.67 -17.77 13.52
N PRO A 427 -16.90 -16.62 12.90
CA PRO A 427 -17.30 -16.57 11.50
C PRO A 427 -16.11 -16.75 10.55
N PHE A 428 -16.31 -17.55 9.50
CA PHE A 428 -15.47 -17.53 8.30
C PHE A 428 -16.30 -17.15 7.07
N CYS A 429 -15.65 -16.54 6.08
CA CYS A 429 -16.27 -16.24 4.79
C CYS A 429 -15.27 -16.38 3.65
N SER A 430 -15.74 -16.64 2.43
CA SER A 430 -14.85 -16.95 1.30
C SER A 430 -15.30 -16.39 -0.05
N THR A 431 -14.33 -15.91 -0.80
CA THR A 431 -14.44 -15.49 -2.21
C THR A 431 -13.04 -15.57 -2.87
N PHE A 432 -12.89 -15.09 -4.11
CA PHE A 432 -11.59 -14.92 -4.74
C PHE A 432 -10.87 -13.68 -4.18
N LEU A 433 -9.54 -13.74 -4.07
CA LEU A 433 -8.73 -12.63 -3.56
C LEU A 433 -8.98 -11.34 -4.36
N VAL A 434 -9.18 -11.45 -5.68
CA VAL A 434 -9.48 -10.31 -6.55
C VAL A 434 -10.79 -9.60 -6.18
N PHE A 435 -11.75 -10.31 -5.59
CA PHE A 435 -13.02 -9.74 -5.14
C PHE A 435 -12.99 -9.27 -3.68
N SER A 436 -11.84 -9.36 -3.00
CA SER A 436 -11.67 -8.71 -1.70
C SER A 436 -11.91 -7.20 -1.76
N ASP A 437 -11.71 -6.58 -2.93
CA ASP A 437 -12.03 -5.17 -3.18
C ASP A 437 -13.51 -4.83 -2.97
N TYR A 438 -14.44 -5.74 -3.31
CA TYR A 438 -15.87 -5.55 -3.08
C TYR A 438 -16.22 -5.47 -1.59
N MET A 439 -15.49 -6.19 -0.73
CA MET A 439 -15.78 -6.27 0.71
C MET A 439 -14.77 -5.56 1.60
N ARG A 440 -13.81 -4.85 1.01
CA ARG A 440 -12.72 -4.17 1.70
C ARG A 440 -13.19 -3.21 2.81
N PRO A 441 -14.28 -2.42 2.64
CA PRO A 441 -14.77 -1.57 3.74
C PRO A 441 -15.24 -2.37 4.96
N SER A 442 -15.82 -3.56 4.75
CA SER A 442 -16.23 -4.44 5.87
C SER A 442 -15.04 -5.10 6.54
N MET A 443 -14.02 -5.51 5.78
CA MET A 443 -12.76 -6.02 6.33
C MET A 443 -12.05 -4.97 7.20
N ARG A 444 -12.03 -3.71 6.75
CA ARG A 444 -11.51 -2.59 7.54
C ARG A 444 -12.30 -2.42 8.85
N LEU A 445 -13.63 -2.54 8.81
CA LEU A 445 -14.44 -2.48 10.02
C LEU A 445 -14.20 -3.66 10.97
N SER A 446 -13.96 -4.87 10.45
CA SER A 446 -13.53 -6.00 11.30
C SER A 446 -12.24 -5.66 12.04
N ALA A 447 -11.26 -5.11 11.32
CA ALA A 447 -9.96 -4.80 11.89
C ALA A 447 -10.02 -3.67 12.92
N LEU A 448 -10.80 -2.62 12.63
CA LEU A 448 -11.06 -1.50 13.54
C LEU A 448 -11.76 -1.94 14.83
N MET A 449 -12.71 -2.87 14.73
CA MET A 449 -13.45 -3.41 15.89
C MET A 449 -12.72 -4.58 16.59
N GLY A 450 -11.56 -5.00 16.09
CA GLY A 450 -10.83 -6.16 16.64
C GLY A 450 -11.57 -7.50 16.48
N LEU A 451 -12.44 -7.63 15.47
CA LEU A 451 -13.28 -8.81 15.28
C LEU A 451 -12.51 -9.95 14.63
N PRO A 452 -12.54 -11.15 15.22
CA PRO A 452 -11.70 -12.23 14.75
C PRO A 452 -12.39 -13.05 13.64
N VAL A 453 -12.79 -12.36 12.57
CA VAL A 453 -13.35 -12.93 11.34
C VAL A 453 -12.24 -13.60 10.52
N ILE A 454 -12.52 -14.77 9.96
CA ILE A 454 -11.59 -15.51 9.10
C ILE A 454 -12.02 -15.34 7.62
N TYR A 455 -11.20 -14.65 6.84
CA TYR A 455 -11.39 -14.45 5.41
C TYR A 455 -10.59 -15.50 4.63
N ILE A 456 -11.25 -16.35 3.87
CA ILE A 456 -10.63 -17.36 3.00
C ILE A 456 -10.65 -16.81 1.58
N LEU A 457 -9.52 -16.29 1.12
CA LEU A 457 -9.35 -15.59 -0.15
C LEU A 457 -8.53 -16.45 -1.09
N THR A 458 -9.18 -17.09 -2.07
CA THR A 458 -8.48 -18.04 -2.96
C THR A 458 -8.12 -17.41 -4.30
N HIS A 459 -7.48 -18.16 -5.20
CA HIS A 459 -7.14 -17.67 -6.55
C HIS A 459 -6.25 -16.43 -6.45
N ASP A 460 -5.10 -16.61 -5.78
CA ASP A 460 -4.31 -15.55 -5.16
C ASP A 460 -3.37 -14.76 -6.07
N SER A 461 -3.22 -15.14 -7.34
CA SER A 461 -2.26 -14.50 -8.24
C SER A 461 -2.64 -14.64 -9.72
N ILE A 462 -1.77 -14.17 -10.62
CA ILE A 462 -1.87 -14.39 -12.07
C ILE A 462 -1.90 -15.88 -12.47
N ALA A 463 -1.53 -16.80 -11.57
CA ALA A 463 -1.62 -18.24 -11.79
C ALA A 463 -3.06 -18.74 -12.01
N VAL A 464 -4.07 -17.91 -11.73
CA VAL A 464 -5.47 -18.15 -12.14
C VAL A 464 -5.55 -18.45 -13.64
N GLY A 465 -4.77 -17.77 -14.47
CA GLY A 465 -4.64 -18.11 -15.89
C GLY A 465 -5.83 -17.66 -16.74
N GLU A 466 -6.64 -18.59 -17.21
CA GLU A 466 -7.55 -18.38 -18.34
C GLU A 466 -8.65 -17.34 -18.07
N ASP A 467 -9.08 -17.14 -16.83
CA ASP A 467 -10.07 -16.11 -16.48
C ASP A 467 -9.57 -14.68 -16.71
N GLY A 468 -8.25 -14.50 -16.86
CA GLY A 468 -7.65 -13.26 -17.31
C GLY A 468 -7.55 -12.15 -16.26
N PRO A 469 -7.16 -10.93 -16.67
CA PRO A 469 -6.71 -9.87 -15.76
C PRO A 469 -7.77 -9.41 -14.74
N THR A 470 -9.06 -9.56 -15.03
CA THR A 470 -10.13 -9.18 -14.08
C THR A 470 -10.25 -10.15 -12.90
N HIS A 471 -9.64 -11.34 -12.98
CA HIS A 471 -9.69 -12.39 -11.96
C HIS A 471 -8.32 -12.67 -11.34
N GLN A 472 -7.29 -11.92 -11.74
CA GLN A 472 -5.90 -12.17 -11.38
C GLN A 472 -5.41 -11.07 -10.42
N PRO A 473 -5.25 -11.37 -9.12
CA PRO A 473 -4.76 -10.39 -8.15
C PRO A 473 -3.34 -9.92 -8.46
N VAL A 474 -3.10 -8.61 -8.30
CA VAL A 474 -1.76 -8.00 -8.36
C VAL A 474 -1.48 -7.17 -7.11
N GLU A 475 -2.23 -6.10 -6.91
CA GLU A 475 -2.16 -5.14 -5.80
C GLU A 475 -2.78 -5.62 -4.50
N HIS A 476 -3.62 -6.65 -4.55
CA HIS A 476 -4.56 -7.00 -3.49
C HIS A 476 -3.85 -7.39 -2.19
N LEU A 477 -2.71 -8.10 -2.26
CA LEU A 477 -1.88 -8.42 -1.10
C LEU A 477 -1.37 -7.14 -0.43
N ALA A 478 -0.74 -6.23 -1.19
CA ALA A 478 -0.26 -4.96 -0.66
C ALA A 478 -1.40 -4.13 -0.05
N ALA A 479 -2.54 -4.13 -0.73
CA ALA A 479 -3.71 -3.38 -0.32
C ALA A 479 -4.32 -3.96 0.97
N LEU A 480 -4.40 -5.27 1.16
CA LEU A 480 -4.88 -5.87 2.42
C LEU A 480 -3.86 -5.70 3.56
N ARG A 481 -2.58 -5.88 3.26
CA ARG A 481 -1.48 -5.69 4.24
C ARG A 481 -1.39 -4.26 4.74
N SER A 482 -1.92 -3.28 4.01
CA SER A 482 -1.99 -1.89 4.46
C SER A 482 -3.12 -1.61 5.47
N ILE A 483 -4.01 -2.57 5.73
CA ILE A 483 -5.11 -2.40 6.70
C ILE A 483 -4.54 -2.69 8.10
N PRO A 484 -4.53 -1.71 9.03
CA PRO A 484 -4.06 -1.96 10.39
C PRO A 484 -4.87 -3.06 11.07
N ASN A 485 -4.22 -3.89 11.89
CA ASN A 485 -4.82 -5.00 12.63
C ASN A 485 -5.44 -6.13 11.76
N LEU A 486 -5.20 -6.17 10.45
CA LEU A 486 -5.53 -7.32 9.60
C LEU A 486 -4.29 -8.22 9.42
N ALA A 487 -4.38 -9.48 9.86
CA ALA A 487 -3.34 -10.46 9.57
C ALA A 487 -3.53 -10.99 8.14
N VAL A 488 -2.53 -10.87 7.27
CA VAL A 488 -2.56 -11.41 5.90
C VAL A 488 -1.55 -12.53 5.81
N ILE A 489 -2.03 -13.76 5.68
CA ILE A 489 -1.23 -14.98 5.71
C ILE A 489 -1.34 -15.69 4.36
N ARG A 490 -0.23 -15.79 3.64
CA ARG A 490 -0.14 -16.43 2.32
C ARG A 490 0.76 -17.68 2.38
N PRO A 491 0.22 -18.84 2.79
CA PRO A 491 1.00 -20.06 2.99
C PRO A 491 1.61 -20.59 1.69
N ALA A 492 2.84 -21.09 1.78
CA ALA A 492 3.59 -21.65 0.65
C ALA A 492 3.10 -23.02 0.18
N ASP A 493 2.46 -23.78 1.08
CA ASP A 493 2.11 -25.17 0.85
C ASP A 493 0.99 -25.66 1.79
N ALA A 494 0.73 -26.97 1.78
CA ALA A 494 -0.28 -27.59 2.59
C ALA A 494 0.02 -27.52 4.11
N ASN A 495 1.28 -27.70 4.54
CA ASN A 495 1.66 -27.65 5.95
C ASN A 495 1.59 -26.22 6.52
N GLU A 496 2.05 -25.22 5.78
CA GLU A 496 1.89 -23.82 6.17
C GLU A 496 0.42 -23.39 6.17
N THR A 497 -0.43 -24.02 5.35
CA THR A 497 -1.89 -23.79 5.40
C THR A 497 -2.50 -24.26 6.71
N SER A 498 -2.08 -25.43 7.22
CA SER A 498 -2.48 -25.91 8.55
C SER A 498 -2.05 -24.94 9.66
N GLU A 499 -0.81 -24.44 9.60
CA GLU A 499 -0.31 -23.47 10.57
C GLU A 499 -1.00 -22.10 10.46
N ALA A 500 -1.37 -21.68 9.24
CA ALA A 500 -2.17 -20.48 9.02
C ALA A 500 -3.57 -20.59 9.68
N TRP A 501 -4.21 -21.76 9.60
CA TRP A 501 -5.45 -22.04 10.34
C TRP A 501 -5.26 -22.00 11.87
N ARG A 502 -4.15 -22.55 12.38
CA ARG A 502 -3.79 -22.43 13.80
C ARG A 502 -3.72 -20.98 14.24
N CYS A 503 -3.00 -20.15 13.48
CA CYS A 503 -2.90 -18.71 13.74
C CYS A 503 -4.26 -18.03 13.66
N ALA A 504 -5.03 -18.32 12.61
CA ALA A 504 -6.36 -17.76 12.39
C ALA A 504 -7.34 -18.10 13.51
N LEU A 505 -7.22 -19.26 14.18
CA LEU A 505 -8.11 -19.65 15.28
C LEU A 505 -7.63 -19.15 16.66
N LYS A 506 -6.31 -19.02 16.86
CA LYS A 506 -5.74 -18.45 18.10
C LYS A 506 -5.95 -16.94 18.21
N ARG A 507 -5.95 -16.22 17.09
CA ARG A 507 -6.15 -14.77 17.06
C ARG A 507 -7.58 -14.41 17.47
N THR A 508 -7.78 -13.65 18.54
CA THR A 508 -9.11 -13.19 19.00
C THR A 508 -9.27 -11.67 19.02
N ASP A 509 -8.21 -10.96 18.64
CA ASP A 509 -8.07 -9.49 18.72
C ASP A 509 -8.06 -8.81 17.34
N GLY A 510 -8.38 -9.54 16.27
CA GLY A 510 -8.51 -8.99 14.93
C GLY A 510 -8.70 -10.06 13.84
N PRO A 511 -9.07 -9.63 12.62
CA PRO A 511 -9.35 -10.53 11.51
C PRO A 511 -8.08 -11.17 10.95
N THR A 512 -8.28 -12.30 10.27
CA THR A 512 -7.23 -13.01 9.53
C THR A 512 -7.68 -13.28 8.10
N ALA A 513 -6.87 -12.89 7.11
CA ALA A 513 -7.02 -13.25 5.71
C ALA A 513 -6.05 -14.39 5.35
N LEU A 514 -6.61 -15.55 5.05
CA LEU A 514 -5.92 -16.70 4.50
C LEU A 514 -5.93 -16.59 2.97
N VAL A 515 -4.77 -16.35 2.36
CA VAL A 515 -4.63 -16.14 0.92
C VAL A 515 -4.11 -17.41 0.25
N LEU A 516 -4.93 -18.05 -0.60
CA LEU A 516 -4.75 -19.45 -1.01
C LEU A 516 -4.71 -19.64 -2.53
N SER A 517 -3.86 -20.56 -2.98
CA SER A 517 -3.63 -20.87 -4.38
C SER A 517 -4.77 -21.65 -5.03
N ARG A 518 -4.94 -21.45 -6.34
CA ARG A 518 -5.80 -22.29 -7.20
C ARG A 518 -5.09 -23.59 -7.57
N GLN A 519 -3.82 -23.44 -7.94
CA GLN A 519 -2.90 -24.45 -8.47
C GLN A 519 -2.22 -25.25 -7.34
N ALA A 520 -1.82 -26.48 -7.66
CA ALA A 520 -1.10 -27.34 -6.72
C ALA A 520 0.33 -26.83 -6.48
N LEU A 521 0.77 -26.92 -5.23
CA LEU A 521 2.10 -26.54 -4.78
C LEU A 521 2.79 -27.74 -4.10
N PRO A 522 4.13 -27.85 -4.18
CA PRO A 522 4.86 -28.89 -3.46
C PRO A 522 4.79 -28.67 -1.95
N THR A 523 4.50 -29.73 -1.21
CA THR A 523 4.49 -29.74 0.25
C THR A 523 5.92 -29.70 0.79
N LEU A 524 6.20 -28.73 1.65
CA LEU A 524 7.47 -28.50 2.33
C LEU A 524 7.56 -29.37 3.60
N ASP A 525 8.78 -29.49 4.12
CA ASP A 525 9.00 -30.13 5.41
C ASP A 525 8.21 -29.46 6.54
N THR A 526 7.82 -30.27 7.50
CA THR A 526 7.02 -29.85 8.66
C THR A 526 7.87 -29.01 9.61
N ALA A 527 7.21 -28.15 10.37
CA ALA A 527 7.85 -27.23 11.31
C ALA A 527 7.14 -27.31 12.66
N GLU A 528 7.79 -26.79 13.70
CA GLU A 528 7.22 -26.74 15.04
C GLU A 528 5.89 -25.94 15.06
N ALA A 529 4.83 -26.53 15.59
CA ALA A 529 3.54 -25.86 15.69
C ALA A 529 3.64 -24.51 16.42
N GLY A 530 3.02 -23.47 15.87
CA GLY A 530 3.06 -22.11 16.43
C GLY A 530 4.16 -21.21 15.87
N TRP A 531 5.12 -21.73 15.09
CA TRP A 531 6.24 -20.96 14.56
C TRP A 531 5.79 -19.69 13.82
N LEU A 532 4.70 -19.76 13.06
CA LEU A 532 4.23 -18.66 12.21
C LEU A 532 3.80 -17.45 13.03
N SER A 533 3.16 -17.68 14.19
CA SER A 533 2.81 -16.61 15.12
C SER A 533 4.04 -16.00 15.81
N GLN A 534 5.13 -16.75 15.92
CA GLN A 534 6.36 -16.29 16.57
C GLN A 534 7.19 -15.42 15.64
N THR A 535 7.41 -15.83 14.39
CA THR A 535 8.36 -15.17 13.49
C THR A 535 7.74 -14.64 12.20
N GLY A 536 6.60 -15.17 11.75
CA GLY A 536 6.01 -14.83 10.45
C GLY A 536 6.75 -15.40 9.24
N ALA A 537 7.96 -15.94 9.44
CA ALA A 537 8.83 -16.48 8.40
C ALA A 537 9.72 -17.63 8.93
N ARG A 538 10.13 -18.54 8.04
CA ARG A 538 11.04 -19.65 8.36
C ARG A 538 12.00 -19.96 7.22
N ILE A 539 13.17 -20.47 7.57
CA ILE A 539 14.13 -20.99 6.58
C ILE A 539 13.59 -22.32 6.06
N VAL A 540 13.55 -22.48 4.73
CA VAL A 540 13.04 -23.69 4.06
C VAL A 540 14.07 -24.34 3.15
N PHE A 541 15.19 -23.68 2.88
CA PHE A 541 16.32 -24.23 2.12
C PHE A 541 17.61 -23.44 2.39
N GLY A 542 18.77 -24.11 2.29
CA GLY A 542 20.10 -23.52 2.42
C GLY A 542 20.65 -23.52 3.85
N GLU A 543 21.96 -23.31 3.98
CA GLU A 543 22.69 -23.38 5.26
C GLU A 543 22.88 -22.02 5.95
N GLU A 544 23.61 -22.03 7.08
CA GLU A 544 23.99 -20.81 7.80
C GLU A 544 24.88 -19.89 6.95
N ASN A 545 25.94 -20.46 6.36
CA ASN A 545 26.84 -19.74 5.48
C ASN A 545 26.27 -19.68 4.06
N HIS A 546 25.98 -18.47 3.57
CA HIS A 546 25.38 -18.25 2.25
C HIS A 546 25.78 -16.88 1.68
N ASP A 547 25.77 -16.78 0.35
CA ASP A 547 26.10 -15.55 -0.37
C ASP A 547 24.91 -14.59 -0.45
N LEU A 548 23.69 -15.13 -0.56
CA LEU A 548 22.45 -14.36 -0.70
C LEU A 548 21.24 -15.11 -0.13
N THR A 549 20.18 -14.37 0.19
CA THR A 549 18.91 -14.91 0.65
C THR A 549 17.78 -14.55 -0.33
N ILE A 550 16.90 -15.49 -0.63
CA ILE A 550 15.64 -15.26 -1.33
C ILE A 550 14.49 -15.36 -0.31
N LEU A 551 13.75 -14.27 -0.15
CA LEU A 551 12.49 -14.20 0.56
C LEU A 551 11.36 -14.44 -0.43
N ALA A 552 10.47 -15.39 -0.15
CA ALA A 552 9.33 -15.67 -1.03
C ALA A 552 8.06 -15.95 -0.23
N THR A 553 6.90 -15.76 -0.86
CA THR A 553 5.59 -16.01 -0.24
C THR A 553 4.73 -16.90 -1.13
N GLY A 554 3.83 -17.68 -0.53
CA GLY A 554 2.88 -18.48 -1.29
C GLY A 554 3.53 -19.39 -2.33
N SER A 555 2.95 -19.41 -3.53
CA SER A 555 3.39 -20.24 -4.65
C SER A 555 4.82 -19.99 -5.11
N GLU A 556 5.41 -18.85 -4.76
CA GLU A 556 6.76 -18.49 -5.22
C GLU A 556 7.86 -19.15 -4.38
N VAL A 557 7.55 -19.74 -3.21
CA VAL A 557 8.55 -20.42 -2.37
C VAL A 557 9.12 -21.66 -3.06
N GLY A 558 8.28 -22.48 -3.69
CA GLY A 558 8.75 -23.62 -4.48
C GLY A 558 9.66 -23.19 -5.64
N LEU A 559 9.29 -22.11 -6.33
CA LEU A 559 10.11 -21.50 -7.38
C LEU A 559 11.46 -21.00 -6.84
N ALA A 560 11.48 -20.37 -5.67
CA ALA A 560 12.68 -19.87 -5.02
C ALA A 560 13.65 -21.00 -4.63
N ILE A 561 13.14 -22.14 -4.16
CA ILE A 561 13.96 -23.33 -3.83
C ILE A 561 14.64 -23.87 -5.08
N GLU A 562 13.91 -24.02 -6.19
CA GLU A 562 14.51 -24.51 -7.45
C GLU A 562 15.52 -23.52 -8.03
N ALA A 563 15.25 -22.20 -7.94
CA ALA A 563 16.23 -21.18 -8.31
C ALA A 563 17.49 -21.22 -7.44
N ALA A 564 17.35 -21.43 -6.12
CA ALA A 564 18.48 -21.54 -5.20
C ALA A 564 19.37 -22.75 -5.51
N LYS A 565 18.76 -23.91 -5.83
CA LYS A 565 19.50 -25.10 -6.28
C LYS A 565 20.29 -24.80 -7.55
N ARG A 566 19.66 -24.18 -8.55
CA ARG A 566 20.31 -23.84 -9.83
C ARG A 566 21.45 -22.84 -9.68
N LEU A 567 21.30 -21.83 -8.81
CA LEU A 567 22.36 -20.88 -8.47
C LEU A 567 23.57 -21.58 -7.83
N GLY A 568 23.34 -22.56 -6.95
CA GLY A 568 24.41 -23.35 -6.35
C GLY A 568 25.12 -24.24 -7.37
N GLU A 569 24.36 -24.97 -8.19
CA GLU A 569 24.88 -25.95 -9.15
C GLU A 569 25.62 -25.30 -10.33
N ASP A 570 25.04 -24.26 -10.94
CA ASP A 570 25.56 -23.67 -12.18
C ASP A 570 26.53 -22.51 -11.93
N HIS A 571 26.42 -21.84 -10.79
CA HIS A 571 27.11 -20.56 -10.53
C HIS A 571 27.89 -20.53 -9.22
N SER A 572 27.92 -21.63 -8.46
CA SER A 572 28.60 -21.71 -7.16
C SER A 572 28.13 -20.64 -6.17
N LEU A 573 26.86 -20.24 -6.23
CA LEU A 573 26.27 -19.24 -5.35
C LEU A 573 25.43 -19.92 -4.26
N ALA A 574 25.97 -19.96 -3.05
CA ALA A 574 25.27 -20.48 -1.89
C ALA A 574 24.06 -19.59 -1.57
N THR A 575 22.86 -20.14 -1.66
CA THR A 575 21.61 -19.38 -1.57
C THR A 575 20.69 -19.96 -0.50
N ARG A 576 20.25 -19.12 0.43
CA ARG A 576 19.22 -19.44 1.42
C ARG A 576 17.83 -19.06 0.88
N VAL A 577 16.82 -19.85 1.20
CA VAL A 577 15.40 -19.49 0.95
C VAL A 577 14.64 -19.41 2.26
N VAL A 578 13.90 -18.31 2.43
CA VAL A 578 13.03 -18.05 3.57
C VAL A 578 11.59 -17.92 3.05
N SER A 579 10.70 -18.77 3.56
CA SER A 579 9.26 -18.62 3.39
C SER A 579 8.76 -17.51 4.30
N VAL A 580 8.00 -16.55 3.77
CA VAL A 580 7.45 -15.40 4.51
C VAL A 580 5.92 -15.34 4.39
N PRO A 581 5.15 -16.26 5.01
CA PRO A 581 3.70 -16.27 4.86
C PRO A 581 3.03 -15.05 5.50
N TRP A 582 3.58 -14.54 6.60
CA TRP A 582 3.03 -13.39 7.34
C TRP A 582 4.08 -12.27 7.46
N ARG A 583 4.16 -11.46 6.39
CA ARG A 583 5.15 -10.37 6.25
C ARG A 583 5.10 -9.38 7.40
N GLU A 584 3.91 -8.95 7.81
CA GLU A 584 3.74 -7.96 8.88
C GLU A 584 4.23 -8.49 10.23
N ARG A 585 4.13 -9.81 10.47
CA ARG A 585 4.70 -10.42 11.67
C ARG A 585 6.23 -10.42 11.63
N LEU A 586 6.83 -10.76 10.49
CA LEU A 586 8.28 -10.66 10.31
C LEU A 586 8.77 -9.22 10.53
N LEU A 587 8.10 -8.23 9.94
CA LEU A 587 8.44 -6.81 10.08
C LEU A 587 8.22 -6.25 11.49
N SER A 588 7.47 -6.95 12.35
CA SER A 588 7.29 -6.57 13.76
C SER A 588 8.42 -7.04 14.68
N LEU A 589 9.33 -7.89 14.18
CA LEU A 589 10.50 -8.32 14.92
C LEU A 589 11.56 -7.20 14.93
N ASP A 590 12.51 -7.27 15.86
CA ASP A 590 13.69 -6.42 15.79
C ASP A 590 14.62 -6.82 14.63
N MET A 591 15.54 -5.92 14.29
CA MET A 591 16.44 -6.11 13.15
C MET A 591 17.36 -7.33 13.31
N ASP A 592 17.80 -7.65 14.54
CA ASP A 592 18.69 -8.78 14.80
C ASP A 592 18.00 -10.11 14.47
N HIS A 593 16.73 -10.27 14.86
CA HIS A 593 15.94 -11.44 14.49
C HIS A 593 15.66 -11.52 12.98
N ILE A 594 15.38 -10.38 12.33
CA ILE A 594 15.20 -10.35 10.87
C ILE A 594 16.51 -10.74 10.16
N GLU A 595 17.66 -10.24 10.61
CA GLU A 595 18.96 -10.58 10.03
C GLU A 595 19.37 -12.03 10.29
N ALA A 596 19.03 -12.59 11.45
CA ALA A 596 19.27 -14.01 11.73
C ALA A 596 18.54 -14.93 10.74
N LEU A 597 17.31 -14.57 10.36
CA LEU A 597 16.53 -15.30 9.36
C LEU A 597 16.98 -15.00 7.93
N ALA A 598 17.07 -13.73 7.58
CA ALA A 598 17.14 -13.24 6.19
C ALA A 598 18.53 -12.75 5.74
N GLY A 599 19.55 -12.79 6.61
CA GLY A 599 20.87 -12.20 6.34
C GLY A 599 20.80 -10.68 6.18
N ARG A 600 21.85 -10.04 5.64
CA ARG A 600 21.90 -8.58 5.44
C ARG A 600 20.97 -8.11 4.31
N ALA A 601 20.36 -6.94 4.45
CA ALA A 601 19.40 -6.38 3.47
C ALA A 601 19.98 -6.22 2.05
N ASP A 602 21.27 -5.91 1.95
CA ASP A 602 22.00 -5.77 0.69
C ASP A 602 22.33 -7.12 0.00
N ARG A 603 21.85 -8.25 0.54
CA ARG A 603 22.00 -9.59 -0.01
C ARG A 603 20.67 -10.33 -0.17
N ARG A 604 19.54 -9.63 0.00
CA ARG A 604 18.19 -10.21 -0.06
C ARG A 604 17.54 -9.96 -1.41
N PHE A 605 16.88 -10.98 -1.93
CA PHE A 605 15.93 -10.91 -3.02
C PHE A 605 14.54 -11.24 -2.50
N VAL A 606 13.52 -10.69 -3.14
CA VAL A 606 12.11 -10.97 -2.86
C VAL A 606 11.46 -11.52 -4.12
N ILE A 607 10.63 -12.56 -3.96
CA ILE A 607 9.81 -13.11 -5.04
C ILE A 607 8.36 -13.22 -4.57
N GLU A 608 7.46 -12.47 -5.19
CA GLU A 608 6.02 -12.54 -4.94
C GLU A 608 5.26 -12.22 -6.24
N ALA A 609 4.31 -13.09 -6.64
CA ALA A 609 3.44 -12.87 -7.79
C ALA A 609 2.33 -11.84 -7.46
N GLY A 610 2.75 -10.62 -7.14
CA GLY A 610 1.91 -9.47 -6.77
C GLY A 610 2.72 -8.18 -6.81
N SER A 611 2.13 -7.08 -6.35
CA SER A 611 2.73 -5.75 -6.37
C SER A 611 4.03 -5.67 -5.55
N PRO A 612 5.05 -4.90 -6.00
CA PRO A 612 6.29 -4.69 -5.24
C PRO A 612 6.09 -3.89 -3.94
N LEU A 613 4.94 -3.24 -3.74
CA LEU A 613 4.75 -2.27 -2.66
C LEU A 613 4.96 -2.87 -1.25
N GLY A 614 5.86 -2.23 -0.49
CA GLY A 614 6.21 -2.59 0.88
C GLY A 614 7.31 -3.65 1.00
N TRP A 615 7.80 -4.21 -0.10
CA TRP A 615 8.94 -5.15 -0.08
C TRP A 615 10.30 -4.46 0.02
N ASP A 616 10.35 -3.16 -0.27
CA ASP A 616 11.49 -2.27 -0.07
C ASP A 616 11.94 -2.19 1.40
N ALA A 617 11.05 -2.52 2.35
CA ALA A 617 11.39 -2.66 3.76
C ALA A 617 12.30 -3.87 4.07
N LEU A 618 12.32 -4.89 3.20
CA LEU A 618 13.10 -6.11 3.41
C LEU A 618 14.24 -6.27 2.41
N ALA A 619 14.14 -5.74 1.19
CA ALA A 619 15.17 -5.82 0.16
C ALA A 619 15.36 -4.48 -0.56
N THR A 620 16.62 -4.03 -0.67
CA THR A 620 16.97 -2.72 -1.27
C THR A 620 17.53 -2.90 -2.67
N GLY A 621 16.95 -2.23 -3.67
CA GLY A 621 17.45 -2.14 -5.04
C GLY A 621 16.42 -2.54 -6.12
N PRO A 622 16.37 -1.85 -7.27
CA PRO A 622 15.31 -2.01 -8.28
C PRO A 622 15.25 -3.41 -8.91
N ASN A 623 16.35 -4.17 -8.86
CA ASN A 623 16.44 -5.50 -9.47
C ASN A 623 16.28 -6.65 -8.46
N ARG A 624 16.01 -6.36 -7.18
CA ARG A 624 15.94 -7.37 -6.12
C ARG A 624 14.54 -7.79 -5.72
N ILE A 625 13.52 -7.09 -6.22
CA ILE A 625 12.11 -7.39 -5.97
C ILE A 625 11.51 -7.93 -7.27
N ILE A 626 11.40 -9.25 -7.36
CA ILE A 626 10.78 -9.96 -8.49
C ILE A 626 9.27 -10.01 -8.22
N SER A 627 8.54 -9.17 -8.95
CA SER A 627 7.14 -8.83 -8.68
C SER A 627 6.39 -8.45 -9.96
N ILE A 628 5.10 -8.15 -9.83
CA ILE A 628 4.22 -7.76 -10.94
C ILE A 628 3.70 -6.35 -10.71
N SER A 629 3.95 -5.44 -11.67
CA SER A 629 3.51 -4.04 -11.64
C SER A 629 2.49 -3.69 -12.74
N THR A 630 1.97 -4.69 -13.45
CA THR A 630 0.97 -4.55 -14.51
C THR A 630 -0.17 -5.53 -14.28
N PHE A 631 -1.32 -5.32 -14.92
CA PHE A 631 -2.38 -6.35 -14.93
C PHE A 631 -1.91 -7.63 -15.63
N GLY A 632 -2.55 -8.75 -15.29
CA GLY A 632 -2.23 -10.05 -15.88
C GLY A 632 -2.78 -10.25 -17.30
N SER A 633 -2.87 -11.51 -17.74
CA SER A 633 -3.24 -11.90 -19.11
C SER A 633 -4.08 -13.18 -19.11
N SER A 634 -5.01 -13.32 -20.05
CA SER A 634 -5.78 -14.56 -20.24
C SER A 634 -4.99 -15.56 -21.07
N ALA A 635 -4.45 -16.60 -20.42
CA ALA A 635 -3.74 -17.74 -21.00
C ALA A 635 -3.58 -18.83 -19.93
N PRO A 636 -3.11 -20.05 -20.26
CA PRO A 636 -2.82 -21.07 -19.25
C PRO A 636 -1.91 -20.55 -18.14
N GLY A 637 -2.27 -20.77 -16.87
CA GLY A 637 -1.63 -20.11 -15.72
C GLY A 637 -0.10 -20.27 -15.66
N ALA A 638 0.43 -21.44 -16.01
CA ALA A 638 1.88 -21.66 -16.08
C ALA A 638 2.56 -20.78 -17.15
N LEU A 639 1.92 -20.59 -18.30
CA LEU A 639 2.43 -19.70 -19.35
C LEU A 639 2.36 -18.24 -18.91
N VAL A 640 1.29 -17.83 -18.22
CA VAL A 640 1.17 -16.47 -17.68
C VAL A 640 2.30 -16.20 -16.68
N LEU A 641 2.52 -17.10 -15.72
CA LEU A 641 3.65 -17.01 -14.78
C LEU A 641 4.99 -16.89 -15.48
N GLU A 642 5.28 -17.79 -16.44
CA GLU A 642 6.51 -17.75 -17.23
C GLU A 642 6.68 -16.40 -17.93
N LYS A 643 5.67 -15.91 -18.64
CA LYS A 643 5.76 -14.64 -19.39
C LYS A 643 6.00 -13.44 -18.48
N TYR A 644 5.46 -13.46 -17.26
CA TYR A 644 5.64 -12.40 -16.26
C TYR A 644 6.90 -12.54 -15.40
N GLY A 645 7.78 -13.50 -15.70
CA GLY A 645 9.09 -13.62 -15.03
C GLY A 645 9.20 -14.71 -13.96
N PHE A 646 8.12 -15.44 -13.71
CA PHE A 646 8.06 -16.48 -12.68
C PHE A 646 8.39 -17.85 -13.23
N SER A 647 9.63 -18.00 -13.68
CA SER A 647 10.26 -19.29 -14.00
C SER A 647 11.66 -19.35 -13.44
N VAL A 648 12.19 -20.56 -13.20
CA VAL A 648 13.52 -20.76 -12.60
C VAL A 648 14.58 -19.99 -13.38
N ASP A 649 14.62 -20.16 -14.71
CA ASP A 649 15.60 -19.50 -15.59
C ASP A 649 15.55 -17.97 -15.48
N LYS A 650 14.34 -17.38 -15.45
CA LYS A 650 14.18 -15.92 -15.39
C LYS A 650 14.55 -15.37 -14.02
N VAL A 651 14.22 -16.08 -12.94
CA VAL A 651 14.62 -15.71 -11.58
C VAL A 651 16.13 -15.76 -11.43
N VAL A 652 16.77 -16.85 -11.86
CA VAL A 652 18.24 -17.00 -11.82
C VAL A 652 18.90 -15.88 -12.63
N ALA A 653 18.46 -15.64 -13.86
CA ALA A 653 18.99 -14.57 -14.70
C ALA A 653 18.88 -13.19 -14.02
N ARG A 654 17.74 -12.89 -13.40
CA ARG A 654 17.52 -11.62 -12.68
C ARG A 654 18.45 -11.45 -11.48
N ILE A 655 18.69 -12.53 -10.74
CA ILE A 655 19.60 -12.52 -9.58
C ILE A 655 21.04 -12.27 -10.05
N LEU A 656 21.50 -12.95 -11.10
CA LEU A 656 22.85 -12.79 -11.64
C LEU A 656 23.11 -11.39 -12.20
N ASP A 657 22.16 -10.85 -12.97
CA ASP A 657 22.21 -9.49 -13.52
C ASP A 657 22.41 -8.43 -12.42
N SER A 658 21.76 -8.61 -11.27
CA SER A 658 21.92 -7.69 -10.13
C SER A 658 23.23 -7.84 -9.36
N LYS A 659 23.96 -8.96 -9.49
CA LYS A 659 25.30 -9.15 -8.89
C LYS A 659 26.42 -8.63 -9.78
N LEU A 660 26.26 -8.68 -11.10
CA LEU A 660 27.27 -8.25 -12.07
C LEU A 660 27.59 -6.74 -12.03
N ASN A 661 26.76 -5.94 -11.35
CA ASN A 661 26.87 -4.46 -11.33
C ASN A 661 27.49 -3.86 -10.04
N HIS A 662 27.99 -4.67 -9.10
CA HIS A 662 28.43 -4.18 -7.77
C HIS A 662 29.88 -4.46 -7.36
N GLU A 663 30.66 -5.28 -8.08
CA GLU A 663 32.08 -5.50 -7.75
C GLU A 663 32.98 -4.63 -8.65
N ILE A 664 33.84 -3.81 -8.03
CA ILE A 664 34.88 -3.05 -8.74
C ILE A 664 35.87 -4.08 -9.31
N PRO A 665 36.23 -4.02 -10.60
CA PRO A 665 37.26 -4.88 -11.16
C PRO A 665 38.57 -4.71 -10.39
N VAL A 666 39.13 -5.81 -9.86
CA VAL A 666 40.45 -5.83 -9.22
C VAL A 666 41.40 -6.57 -10.14
N ASP A 667 42.48 -5.91 -10.57
CA ASP A 667 43.58 -6.54 -11.29
C ASP A 667 44.83 -6.51 -10.41
N GLU A 668 45.53 -7.64 -10.31
CA GLU A 668 46.79 -7.75 -9.57
C GLU A 668 47.99 -7.32 -10.42
N ASP A 669 47.80 -7.05 -11.72
CA ASP A 669 48.85 -6.51 -12.59
C ASP A 669 49.05 -5.00 -12.37
N PRO A 670 50.16 -4.56 -11.75
CA PRO A 670 50.43 -3.15 -11.51
C PRO A 670 50.71 -2.36 -12.79
N SER A 671 50.88 -3.02 -13.93
CA SER A 671 51.08 -2.39 -15.24
C SER A 671 49.77 -2.06 -15.97
N SER A 672 48.63 -2.57 -15.51
CA SER A 672 47.31 -2.23 -16.06
C SER A 672 46.78 -0.92 -15.47
N PRO A 673 46.12 -0.05 -16.27
CA PRO A 673 45.40 1.13 -15.78
C PRO A 673 44.30 0.80 -14.76
N ILE A 674 43.84 -0.46 -14.69
CA ILE A 674 42.86 -0.93 -13.70
C ILE A 674 43.39 -0.79 -12.27
N SER A 675 44.71 -0.94 -12.09
CA SER A 675 45.38 -0.72 -10.79
C SER A 675 45.17 0.70 -10.24
N LEU A 676 44.83 1.68 -11.09
CA LEU A 676 44.53 3.06 -10.69
C LEU A 676 43.10 3.27 -10.22
N LEU A 677 42.16 2.34 -10.44
CA LEU A 677 40.73 2.54 -10.14
C LEU A 677 40.45 3.09 -8.73
N PRO A 678 41.09 2.60 -7.64
CA PRO A 678 40.89 3.17 -6.31
C PRO A 678 41.24 4.66 -6.23
N THR A 679 42.35 5.06 -6.86
CA THR A 679 42.80 6.46 -6.93
C THR A 679 41.85 7.31 -7.77
N LEU A 680 41.40 6.79 -8.92
CA LEU A 680 40.48 7.51 -9.83
C LEU A 680 39.08 7.72 -9.21
N ILE A 681 38.56 6.70 -8.52
CA ILE A 681 37.30 6.79 -7.77
C ILE A 681 37.43 7.84 -6.67
N ARG A 682 38.50 7.77 -5.86
CA ARG A 682 38.74 8.77 -4.81
C ARG A 682 38.83 10.18 -5.38
N ALA A 683 39.59 10.38 -6.46
CA ALA A 683 39.80 11.68 -7.07
C ALA A 683 38.50 12.33 -7.59
N THR A 684 37.65 11.56 -8.27
CA THR A 684 36.36 12.07 -8.78
C THR A 684 35.33 12.25 -7.67
N VAL A 685 35.32 11.41 -6.62
CA VAL A 685 34.47 11.59 -5.44
C VAL A 685 34.88 12.83 -4.67
N GLU A 686 36.17 13.03 -4.39
CA GLU A 686 36.66 14.22 -3.68
C GLU A 686 36.36 15.51 -4.45
N ALA A 687 36.49 15.50 -5.77
CA ALA A 687 36.06 16.61 -6.62
C ALA A 687 34.55 16.88 -6.48
N ALA A 688 33.70 15.85 -6.57
CA ALA A 688 32.25 15.99 -6.41
C ALA A 688 31.83 16.51 -5.02
N VAL A 689 32.54 16.10 -3.96
CA VAL A 689 32.32 16.58 -2.59
C VAL A 689 32.81 18.02 -2.43
N ALA A 690 34.00 18.36 -2.92
CA ALA A 690 34.58 19.70 -2.83
C ALA A 690 33.74 20.76 -3.53
N CYS A 691 33.01 20.36 -4.58
CA CYS A 691 32.15 21.24 -5.36
C CYS A 691 30.80 21.55 -4.70
N GLN A 692 30.36 20.77 -3.70
CA GLN A 692 29.03 20.92 -3.08
C GLN A 692 28.68 22.33 -2.57
N PRO A 693 29.60 23.10 -1.94
CA PRO A 693 29.30 24.46 -1.51
C PRO A 693 28.93 25.42 -2.65
N TYR A 694 29.27 25.09 -3.90
CA TYR A 694 29.09 25.95 -5.07
C TYR A 694 27.90 25.54 -5.96
N VAL A 695 27.29 24.37 -5.71
CA VAL A 695 26.11 23.89 -6.45
C VAL A 695 24.95 24.86 -6.24
N GLY A 696 24.42 25.42 -7.33
CA GLY A 696 23.37 26.45 -7.31
C GLY A 696 23.84 27.85 -6.88
N GLY A 697 25.14 28.04 -6.66
CA GLY A 697 25.74 29.30 -6.19
C GLY A 697 26.02 30.32 -7.29
N GLY A 698 25.83 29.96 -8.57
CA GLY A 698 26.03 30.85 -9.73
C GLY A 698 27.49 31.08 -10.15
N ASP A 699 28.48 30.67 -9.37
CA ASP A 699 29.91 30.84 -9.67
C ASP A 699 30.52 29.54 -10.21
N LYS A 700 30.42 29.36 -11.53
CA LYS A 700 30.97 28.19 -12.22
C LYS A 700 32.50 28.09 -12.12
N SER A 701 33.21 29.21 -12.03
CA SER A 701 34.67 29.22 -12.00
C SER A 701 35.21 28.80 -10.64
N ALA A 702 34.54 29.20 -9.55
CA ALA A 702 34.88 28.73 -8.21
C ALA A 702 34.53 27.24 -8.01
N ALA A 703 33.38 26.79 -8.55
CA ALA A 703 32.98 25.39 -8.54
C ALA A 703 34.04 24.50 -9.23
N ASP A 704 34.48 24.92 -10.42
CA ASP A 704 35.48 24.22 -11.20
C ASP A 704 36.86 24.22 -10.51
N LEU A 705 37.30 25.37 -9.97
CA LEU A 705 38.53 25.47 -9.18
C LEU A 705 38.56 24.46 -8.02
N ALA A 706 37.43 24.27 -7.35
CA ALA A 706 37.31 23.35 -6.23
C ALA A 706 37.49 21.89 -6.69
N CYS A 707 36.85 21.49 -7.80
CA CYS A 707 37.04 20.18 -8.41
C CYS A 707 38.50 19.94 -8.82
N VAL A 708 39.10 20.89 -9.54
CA VAL A 708 40.50 20.80 -10.01
C VAL A 708 41.47 20.63 -8.84
N THR A 709 41.29 21.43 -7.78
CA THR A 709 42.16 21.37 -6.60
C THR A 709 42.03 20.03 -5.88
N ALA A 710 40.80 19.55 -5.68
CA ALA A 710 40.54 18.28 -5.02
C ALA A 710 41.11 17.10 -5.84
N MET A 711 40.82 17.06 -7.14
CA MET A 711 41.32 16.01 -8.03
C MET A 711 42.86 15.99 -8.07
N ARG A 712 43.51 17.16 -8.20
CA ARG A 712 44.98 17.25 -8.16
C ARG A 712 45.55 16.67 -6.87
N ASN A 713 45.01 17.07 -5.72
CA ASN A 713 45.50 16.60 -4.41
C ASN A 713 45.36 15.08 -4.28
N SER A 714 44.21 14.53 -4.71
CA SER A 714 43.96 13.09 -4.67
C SER A 714 44.91 12.30 -5.57
N MET A 715 45.18 12.83 -6.76
CA MET A 715 46.07 12.22 -7.75
C MET A 715 47.55 12.36 -7.37
N ALA A 716 47.93 13.38 -6.60
CA ALA A 716 49.29 13.52 -6.07
C ALA A 716 49.68 12.39 -5.10
N GLU A 717 48.69 11.74 -4.48
CA GLU A 717 48.88 10.58 -3.61
C GLU A 717 48.95 9.23 -4.38
N SER A 718 48.90 9.27 -5.71
CA SER A 718 49.03 8.05 -6.53
C SER A 718 50.41 7.41 -6.36
N THR A 719 50.43 6.08 -6.25
CA THR A 719 51.67 5.28 -6.24
C THR A 719 52.27 5.11 -7.64
N ALA A 720 51.53 5.45 -8.68
CA ALA A 720 51.99 5.47 -10.07
C ALA A 720 52.43 6.89 -10.48
N GLU A 721 53.24 6.97 -11.54
CA GLU A 721 53.53 8.24 -12.22
C GLU A 721 52.43 8.49 -13.25
N VAL A 722 51.72 9.61 -13.14
CA VAL A 722 50.57 9.90 -14.00
C VAL A 722 50.78 11.22 -14.73
N THR A 723 50.77 11.18 -16.06
CA THR A 723 50.83 12.40 -16.89
C THR A 723 49.44 12.79 -17.36
N VAL A 724 49.08 14.07 -17.19
CA VAL A 724 47.86 14.64 -17.78
C VAL A 724 48.09 14.79 -19.28
N ALA A 725 47.56 13.86 -20.08
CA ALA A 725 47.64 13.92 -21.54
C ALA A 725 46.54 14.80 -22.14
N ILE A 726 45.39 14.88 -21.46
CA ILE A 726 44.25 15.70 -21.85
C ILE A 726 43.71 16.38 -20.59
N GLY A 727 43.71 17.71 -20.55
CA GLY A 727 43.22 18.50 -19.43
C GLY A 727 42.27 19.61 -19.86
N GLU A 728 41.38 20.02 -18.95
CA GLU A 728 40.44 21.11 -19.18
C GLU A 728 41.10 22.48 -18.93
N GLY A 729 40.83 23.45 -19.81
CA GLY A 729 40.92 24.87 -19.45
C GLY A 729 41.65 25.81 -20.41
N VAL A 730 42.30 25.33 -21.48
CA VAL A 730 42.87 26.24 -22.50
C VAL A 730 41.76 26.97 -23.25
N LYS A 731 40.64 26.27 -23.52
CA LYS A 731 39.44 26.79 -24.19
C LYS A 731 38.66 27.79 -23.32
N ASP A 732 38.49 27.49 -22.03
CA ASP A 732 37.58 28.21 -21.13
C ASP A 732 38.28 29.16 -20.13
N LYS A 733 39.63 29.28 -20.20
CA LYS A 733 40.48 30.06 -19.26
C LYS A 733 40.24 29.69 -17.79
N ALA A 734 39.92 28.43 -17.53
CA ALA A 734 39.60 27.90 -16.22
C ALA A 734 40.88 27.50 -15.44
N PRO A 735 40.82 27.30 -14.11
CA PRO A 735 41.93 26.73 -13.35
C PRO A 735 42.20 25.29 -13.79
N MET A 736 43.44 24.94 -14.15
CA MET A 736 43.69 23.71 -14.93
C MET A 736 44.48 22.66 -14.18
N LEU A 737 44.24 21.38 -14.47
CA LEU A 737 45.28 20.33 -14.55
C LEU A 737 45.88 20.41 -15.95
N PHE A 738 47.14 20.85 -16.08
CA PHE A 738 47.70 21.22 -17.39
C PHE A 738 48.19 20.00 -18.18
N GLU A 739 48.04 20.05 -19.51
CA GLU A 739 48.65 19.06 -20.39
C GLU A 739 50.17 18.99 -20.15
N GLY A 740 50.67 17.77 -19.90
CA GLY A 740 52.05 17.50 -19.51
C GLY A 740 52.34 17.62 -18.01
N GLU A 741 51.37 17.98 -17.16
CA GLU A 741 51.51 17.91 -15.70
C GLU A 741 51.76 16.46 -15.26
N VAL A 742 52.77 16.25 -14.41
CA VAL A 742 53.09 14.94 -13.83
C VAL A 742 52.64 14.91 -12.37
N LEU A 743 51.80 13.94 -12.03
CA LEU A 743 51.20 13.72 -10.72
C LEU A 743 51.64 12.34 -10.18
N GLY A 744 51.52 12.16 -8.87
CA GLY A 744 51.85 10.90 -8.20
C GLY A 744 53.35 10.69 -7.97
N THR A 745 53.76 9.42 -7.90
CA THR A 745 55.11 9.03 -7.50
C THR A 745 56.05 8.94 -8.70
N VAL A 746 57.00 9.87 -8.80
CA VAL A 746 58.00 9.92 -9.88
C VAL A 746 58.84 8.63 -9.91
N GLY A 747 58.94 7.99 -11.08
CA GLY A 747 59.65 6.73 -11.29
C GLY A 747 58.82 5.46 -11.03
N GLY A 748 57.52 5.58 -10.75
CA GLY A 748 56.57 4.46 -10.69
C GLY A 748 56.16 3.96 -12.09
N GLN A 749 55.20 3.01 -12.13
CA GLN A 749 54.56 2.64 -13.39
C GLN A 749 53.92 3.88 -14.01
N HIS A 750 54.11 4.08 -15.32
CA HIS A 750 53.68 5.29 -16.00
C HIS A 750 52.35 5.11 -16.73
N PHE A 751 51.40 6.02 -16.47
CA PHE A 751 50.09 6.09 -17.12
C PHE A 751 49.80 7.51 -17.60
N GLU A 752 48.89 7.63 -18.57
CA GLU A 752 48.33 8.90 -19.00
C GLU A 752 46.87 9.02 -18.57
N ILE A 753 46.43 10.24 -18.22
CA ILE A 753 45.03 10.53 -17.91
C ILE A 753 44.44 11.59 -18.83
N ALA A 754 43.14 11.45 -19.07
CA ALA A 754 42.27 12.48 -19.60
C ALA A 754 41.27 12.88 -18.51
N VAL A 755 41.21 14.16 -18.17
CA VAL A 755 40.42 14.67 -17.04
C VAL A 755 39.45 15.76 -17.46
N ASP A 756 38.28 15.72 -16.84
CA ASP A 756 37.31 16.80 -16.82
C ASP A 756 36.81 16.91 -15.36
N PRO A 757 37.50 17.72 -14.53
CA PRO A 757 37.23 17.80 -13.11
C PRO A 757 35.79 18.23 -12.80
N LEU A 758 35.16 19.07 -13.63
CA LEU A 758 33.76 19.46 -13.52
C LEU A 758 33.09 19.60 -14.90
N GLU A 759 32.61 18.47 -15.43
CA GLU A 759 31.83 18.46 -16.65
C GLU A 759 30.43 19.01 -16.37
N GLY A 760 29.94 19.88 -17.26
CA GLY A 760 28.66 20.56 -17.09
C GLY A 760 28.68 21.67 -16.02
N THR A 761 29.74 22.50 -16.01
CA THR A 761 29.90 23.64 -15.09
C THR A 761 28.65 24.55 -14.99
N ASN A 762 27.90 24.73 -16.08
CA ASN A 762 26.66 25.52 -16.05
C ASN A 762 25.51 24.81 -15.32
N TYR A 763 25.42 23.47 -15.38
CA TYR A 763 24.45 22.71 -14.58
C TYR A 763 24.76 22.86 -13.10
N CYS A 764 26.03 22.68 -12.74
CA CYS A 764 26.49 22.83 -11.35
C CYS A 764 26.18 24.23 -10.81
N ALA A 765 26.58 25.29 -11.51
CA ALA A 765 26.36 26.67 -11.07
C ALA A 765 24.86 27.02 -10.93
N LYS A 766 23.98 26.39 -11.71
CA LYS A 766 22.52 26.58 -11.64
C LYS A 766 21.81 25.61 -10.70
N GLY A 767 22.52 24.64 -10.12
CA GLY A 767 21.91 23.58 -9.29
C GLY A 767 20.99 22.66 -10.10
N GLN A 768 21.27 22.49 -11.38
CA GLN A 768 20.53 21.62 -12.29
C GLN A 768 21.20 20.26 -12.39
N ASP A 769 20.40 19.25 -12.73
CA ASP A 769 20.83 17.89 -12.98
C ASP A 769 21.75 17.82 -14.21
N GLY A 770 22.80 16.99 -14.15
CA GLY A 770 23.67 16.68 -15.28
C GLY A 770 25.16 16.96 -15.10
N ALA A 771 25.60 17.55 -13.99
CA ALA A 771 27.01 17.78 -13.71
C ALA A 771 27.70 16.55 -13.08
N VAL A 772 28.89 16.22 -13.60
CA VAL A 772 29.71 15.07 -13.17
C VAL A 772 31.19 15.45 -13.11
N SER A 773 31.99 14.70 -12.35
CA SER A 773 33.46 14.77 -12.37
C SER A 773 33.99 13.50 -13.03
N VAL A 774 34.88 13.62 -14.02
CA VAL A 774 35.29 12.49 -14.87
C VAL A 774 36.81 12.39 -15.01
N VAL A 775 37.32 11.17 -14.94
CA VAL A 775 38.70 10.83 -15.30
C VAL A 775 38.75 9.53 -16.09
N ALA A 776 39.52 9.51 -17.17
CA ALA A 776 39.94 8.30 -17.84
C ALA A 776 41.46 8.12 -17.68
N ALA A 777 41.91 6.88 -17.51
CA ALA A 777 43.32 6.52 -17.48
C ALA A 777 43.61 5.49 -18.55
N ALA A 778 44.80 5.56 -19.16
CA ALA A 778 45.26 4.62 -20.16
C ALA A 778 46.77 4.37 -20.03
N GLU A 779 47.24 3.33 -20.70
CA GLU A 779 48.68 3.08 -20.85
C GLU A 779 49.40 4.30 -21.44
N SER A 780 50.65 4.52 -21.06
CA SER A 780 51.46 5.63 -21.56
C SER A 780 51.51 5.72 -23.10
N GLY A 781 51.36 6.92 -23.65
CA GLY A 781 51.32 7.20 -25.08
C GLY A 781 50.08 6.70 -25.83
N SER A 782 49.02 6.31 -25.11
CA SER A 782 47.83 5.69 -25.72
C SER A 782 46.71 6.66 -26.06
N LEU A 783 46.72 7.85 -25.47
CA LEU A 783 45.68 8.85 -25.70
C LEU A 783 46.06 9.75 -26.88
N TYR A 784 45.10 10.02 -27.76
CA TYR A 784 45.28 10.93 -28.88
C TYR A 784 45.36 12.38 -28.39
N ALA A 785 46.54 12.98 -28.49
CA ALA A 785 46.75 14.40 -28.21
C ALA A 785 46.03 15.26 -29.26
N THR A 786 45.05 16.05 -28.83
CA THR A 786 44.21 16.85 -29.72
C THR A 786 44.85 18.20 -30.02
N ALA A 787 45.13 18.50 -31.29
CA ALA A 787 45.65 19.81 -31.70
C ALA A 787 44.58 20.92 -31.82
N GLY A 788 43.29 20.55 -31.76
CA GLY A 788 42.14 21.47 -31.84
C GLY A 788 41.30 21.43 -30.57
N PHE A 789 40.47 22.46 -30.36
CA PHE A 789 39.60 22.60 -29.19
C PHE A 789 38.24 21.95 -29.39
N TYR A 790 37.78 21.79 -30.63
CA TYR A 790 36.44 21.26 -30.94
C TYR A 790 36.47 20.04 -31.86
N MET A 791 35.53 19.12 -31.62
CA MET A 791 35.34 17.89 -32.38
C MET A 791 33.84 17.67 -32.64
N ASP A 792 33.51 17.38 -33.90
CA ASP A 792 32.22 16.82 -34.32
C ASP A 792 32.18 15.34 -33.92
N LYS A 793 31.14 14.93 -33.18
CA LYS A 793 31.03 13.62 -32.54
C LYS A 793 29.77 12.91 -33.00
N LEU A 794 29.90 11.61 -33.26
CA LEU A 794 28.79 10.69 -33.48
C LEU A 794 29.02 9.45 -32.60
N VAL A 795 28.13 9.24 -31.63
CA VAL A 795 28.21 8.15 -30.66
C VAL A 795 26.93 7.32 -30.68
N VAL A 796 27.07 6.00 -30.68
CA VAL A 796 25.98 5.02 -30.73
C VAL A 796 26.29 3.79 -29.87
N PRO A 797 25.29 3.03 -29.40
CA PRO A 797 25.52 1.79 -28.65
C PRO A 797 26.24 0.73 -29.50
N ALA A 798 26.82 -0.27 -28.84
CA ALA A 798 27.60 -1.34 -29.48
C ALA A 798 26.87 -2.03 -30.65
N LYS A 799 25.56 -2.22 -30.54
CA LYS A 799 24.72 -2.84 -31.59
C LYS A 799 24.70 -2.04 -32.91
N ALA A 800 24.89 -0.73 -32.85
CA ALA A 800 24.88 0.17 -34.00
C ALA A 800 26.28 0.65 -34.41
N ARG A 801 27.35 0.10 -33.81
CA ARG A 801 28.74 0.51 -34.02
C ARG A 801 29.14 0.60 -35.50
N ASP A 802 28.75 -0.39 -36.29
CA ASP A 802 29.13 -0.47 -37.71
C ASP A 802 28.15 0.24 -38.65
N ALA A 803 27.12 0.91 -38.09
CA ALA A 803 26.05 1.56 -38.85
C ALA A 803 26.24 3.07 -39.02
N ILE A 804 27.39 3.61 -38.60
CA ILE A 804 27.66 5.06 -38.58
C ILE A 804 28.76 5.51 -39.55
N ASP A 805 28.56 6.67 -40.16
CA ASP A 805 29.58 7.41 -40.91
C ASP A 805 29.36 8.93 -40.72
N ILE A 806 30.24 9.58 -39.96
CA ILE A 806 30.19 11.02 -39.63
C ILE A 806 30.33 11.95 -40.85
N ARG A 807 30.66 11.40 -42.03
CA ARG A 807 30.67 12.15 -43.30
C ARG A 807 29.29 12.23 -43.95
N LEU A 808 28.36 11.35 -43.55
CA LEU A 808 26.97 11.37 -44.02
C LEU A 808 26.16 12.42 -43.26
N SER A 809 25.02 12.79 -43.85
CA SER A 809 24.03 13.65 -43.19
C SER A 809 23.46 13.00 -41.92
N ALA A 810 22.90 13.80 -41.01
CA ALA A 810 22.25 13.27 -39.81
C ALA A 810 21.10 12.34 -40.20
N THR A 811 20.34 12.71 -41.24
CA THR A 811 19.26 11.89 -41.80
C THR A 811 19.73 10.49 -42.20
N GLN A 812 20.82 10.40 -42.96
CA GLN A 812 21.34 9.12 -43.43
C GLN A 812 21.86 8.24 -42.28
N ASN A 813 22.55 8.85 -41.31
CA ASN A 813 23.00 8.13 -40.12
C ASN A 813 21.82 7.59 -39.31
N LEU A 814 20.79 8.39 -39.04
CA LEU A 814 19.63 7.96 -38.26
C LEU A 814 18.86 6.81 -38.90
N ILE A 815 18.74 6.79 -40.23
CA ILE A 815 18.14 5.67 -40.95
C ILE A 815 18.95 4.38 -40.74
N SER A 816 20.28 4.45 -40.90
CA SER A 816 21.17 3.30 -40.73
C SER A 816 21.18 2.80 -39.28
N ILE A 817 21.18 3.71 -38.31
CA ILE A 817 21.15 3.40 -36.87
C ILE A 817 19.82 2.73 -36.50
N ALA A 818 18.67 3.29 -36.93
CA ALA A 818 17.36 2.72 -36.66
C ALA A 818 17.27 1.27 -37.18
N ALA A 819 17.76 1.03 -38.40
CA ALA A 819 17.82 -0.30 -38.99
C ALA A 819 18.70 -1.27 -38.18
N ALA A 820 19.87 -0.84 -37.71
CA ALA A 820 20.77 -1.66 -36.89
C ALA A 820 20.16 -1.98 -35.50
N LEU A 821 19.42 -1.04 -34.93
CA LEU A 821 18.75 -1.23 -33.64
C LEU A 821 17.45 -2.05 -33.75
N GLY A 822 16.83 -2.09 -34.94
CA GLY A 822 15.56 -2.78 -35.18
C GLY A 822 14.35 -1.98 -34.74
N VAL A 823 14.41 -0.66 -34.88
CA VAL A 823 13.37 0.31 -34.49
C VAL A 823 13.08 1.27 -35.65
N GLU A 824 12.00 2.04 -35.55
CA GLU A 824 11.72 3.12 -36.49
C GLU A 824 12.54 4.38 -36.14
N VAL A 825 12.82 5.23 -37.13
CA VAL A 825 13.56 6.49 -36.91
C VAL A 825 12.85 7.39 -35.87
N SER A 826 11.51 7.36 -35.82
CA SER A 826 10.71 8.10 -34.86
C SER A 826 10.84 7.63 -33.41
N ASP A 827 11.38 6.43 -33.19
CA ASP A 827 11.64 5.90 -31.87
C ASP A 827 12.99 6.36 -31.31
N LEU A 828 13.93 6.74 -32.19
CA LEU A 828 15.25 7.22 -31.81
C LEU A 828 15.18 8.53 -31.01
N ARG A 829 15.98 8.57 -29.94
CA ARG A 829 16.26 9.75 -29.12
C ARG A 829 17.70 10.19 -29.32
N VAL A 830 17.86 11.37 -29.92
CA VAL A 830 19.15 11.95 -30.28
C VAL A 830 19.46 13.10 -29.35
N VAL A 831 20.56 13.01 -28.61
CA VAL A 831 21.03 14.11 -27.75
C VAL A 831 21.98 15.02 -28.52
N VAL A 832 21.76 16.34 -28.39
CA VAL A 832 22.54 17.39 -29.07
C VAL A 832 22.76 18.56 -28.12
N LEU A 833 23.96 19.14 -28.13
CA LEU A 833 24.23 20.39 -27.39
C LEU A 833 23.41 21.55 -27.96
N SER A 834 22.67 22.25 -27.11
CA SER A 834 21.89 23.45 -27.48
C SER A 834 22.81 24.66 -27.66
N LYS A 835 23.48 24.74 -28.82
CA LYS A 835 24.34 25.87 -29.21
C LYS A 835 23.89 26.41 -30.58
N PRO A 836 24.09 27.71 -30.88
CA PRO A 836 23.70 28.28 -32.18
C PRO A 836 24.25 27.52 -33.40
N ARG A 837 25.46 26.95 -33.28
CA ARG A 837 26.10 26.11 -34.30
C ARG A 837 25.35 24.81 -34.64
N HIS A 838 24.43 24.35 -33.79
CA HIS A 838 23.67 23.10 -33.99
C HIS A 838 22.22 23.31 -34.43
N GLU A 839 21.74 24.54 -34.60
CA GLU A 839 20.35 24.80 -35.00
C GLU A 839 19.97 24.06 -36.29
N ARG A 840 20.87 24.01 -37.28
CA ARG A 840 20.67 23.26 -38.52
C ARG A 840 20.63 21.75 -38.28
N LEU A 841 21.53 21.22 -37.47
CA LEU A 841 21.58 19.79 -37.12
C LEU A 841 20.29 19.36 -36.39
N ILE A 842 19.85 20.15 -35.41
CA ILE A 842 18.63 19.90 -34.64
C ILE A 842 17.40 19.92 -35.57
N SER A 843 17.32 20.88 -36.48
CA SER A 843 16.24 20.92 -37.48
C SER A 843 16.25 19.67 -38.35
N GLU A 844 17.43 19.30 -38.88
CA GLU A 844 17.56 18.13 -39.73
C GLU A 844 17.15 16.83 -39.01
N ILE A 845 17.54 16.66 -37.75
CA ILE A 845 17.14 15.49 -36.95
C ILE A 845 15.62 15.47 -36.75
N ARG A 846 14.99 16.61 -36.43
CA ARG A 846 13.54 16.70 -36.23
C ARG A 846 12.77 16.38 -37.52
N ASP A 847 13.29 16.78 -38.67
CA ASP A 847 12.66 16.53 -39.96
C ASP A 847 12.59 15.02 -40.31
N THR A 848 13.43 14.18 -39.67
CA THR A 848 13.34 12.71 -39.83
C THR A 848 12.26 12.06 -38.98
N GLY A 849 11.68 12.79 -38.01
CA GLY A 849 10.76 12.28 -37.00
C GLY A 849 11.42 11.79 -35.71
N ALA A 850 12.76 11.74 -35.65
CA ALA A 850 13.49 11.42 -34.43
C ALA A 850 13.30 12.47 -33.32
N LYS A 851 13.38 12.04 -32.06
CA LYS A 851 13.18 12.91 -30.88
C LYS A 851 14.51 13.53 -30.48
N VAL A 852 14.61 14.87 -30.51
CA VAL A 852 15.81 15.58 -30.06
C VAL A 852 15.74 15.88 -28.57
N ILE A 853 16.81 15.54 -27.84
CA ILE A 853 17.06 15.95 -26.45
C ILE A 853 18.15 17.03 -26.48
N GLU A 854 17.77 18.25 -26.15
CA GLU A 854 18.69 19.38 -26.13
C GLU A 854 19.33 19.55 -24.75
N ILE A 855 20.65 19.60 -24.69
CA ILE A 855 21.42 19.81 -23.45
C ILE A 855 22.20 21.12 -23.53
N PRO A 856 22.09 22.05 -22.56
CA PRO A 856 22.78 23.34 -22.62
C PRO A 856 24.30 23.25 -22.49
N ASP A 857 24.81 22.19 -21.84
CA ASP A 857 26.21 22.04 -21.48
C ASP A 857 26.57 20.57 -21.24
N GLY A 858 27.87 20.25 -21.33
CA GLY A 858 28.46 18.93 -21.12
C GLY A 858 28.04 17.86 -22.12
N ASP A 859 28.97 17.07 -22.64
CA ASP A 859 28.67 15.99 -23.59
C ASP A 859 29.29 14.63 -23.24
N VAL A 860 30.14 14.55 -22.21
CA VAL A 860 30.69 13.26 -21.75
C VAL A 860 29.59 12.40 -21.14
N MET A 861 28.86 12.89 -20.14
CA MET A 861 27.79 12.11 -19.49
C MET A 861 26.67 11.75 -20.48
N ALA A 862 26.36 12.65 -21.41
CA ALA A 862 25.40 12.38 -22.48
C ALA A 862 25.87 11.25 -23.40
N SER A 863 27.16 11.24 -23.75
CA SER A 863 27.78 10.15 -24.52
C SER A 863 27.79 8.85 -23.74
N LEU A 864 28.13 8.87 -22.44
CA LEU A 864 28.10 7.68 -21.59
C LEU A 864 26.69 7.07 -21.56
N LYS A 865 25.64 7.90 -21.40
CA LYS A 865 24.25 7.42 -21.44
C LYS A 865 23.93 6.66 -22.73
N VAL A 866 24.49 7.02 -23.89
CA VAL A 866 24.28 6.26 -25.13
C VAL A 866 24.84 4.82 -25.04
N MET A 867 25.85 4.60 -24.20
CA MET A 867 26.57 3.33 -24.06
C MET A 867 26.09 2.47 -22.88
N LEU A 868 25.42 3.07 -21.90
CA LEU A 868 24.98 2.41 -20.67
C LEU A 868 23.68 1.61 -20.86
N PRO A 869 23.52 0.44 -20.19
CA PRO A 869 22.26 -0.29 -20.16
C PRO A 869 21.16 0.54 -19.48
N ASP A 870 19.90 0.33 -19.90
CA ASP A 870 18.69 1.01 -19.39
C ASP A 870 18.63 2.54 -19.63
N SER A 871 19.49 3.08 -20.48
CA SER A 871 19.41 4.47 -20.91
C SER A 871 18.25 4.73 -21.86
N ASN A 872 17.73 5.95 -21.84
CA ASN A 872 16.70 6.43 -22.76
C ASN A 872 17.28 7.27 -23.92
N ILE A 873 18.59 7.24 -24.17
CA ILE A 873 19.25 7.98 -25.27
C ILE A 873 19.90 6.98 -26.21
N ASP A 874 19.60 7.09 -27.51
CA ASP A 874 20.07 6.14 -28.52
C ASP A 874 21.30 6.65 -29.28
N VAL A 875 21.43 7.97 -29.44
CA VAL A 875 22.45 8.59 -30.29
C VAL A 875 22.90 9.93 -29.70
N LEU A 876 24.20 10.23 -29.76
CA LEU A 876 24.72 11.60 -29.58
C LEU A 876 25.31 12.11 -30.90
N MET A 877 24.95 13.35 -31.26
CA MET A 877 25.42 14.03 -32.48
C MET A 877 25.80 15.49 -32.20
N GLY A 878 26.89 15.94 -32.82
CA GLY A 878 27.22 17.36 -32.93
C GLY A 878 28.62 17.74 -32.44
N ILE A 879 28.90 19.03 -32.43
CA ILE A 879 30.22 19.61 -32.15
C ILE A 879 30.36 19.97 -30.67
N GLY A 880 31.24 19.25 -29.99
CA GLY A 880 31.65 19.46 -28.60
C GLY A 880 33.14 19.74 -28.46
N GLY A 881 33.66 19.73 -27.24
CA GLY A 881 35.09 19.86 -27.01
C GLY A 881 35.85 18.60 -27.44
N ALA A 882 37.03 18.76 -28.04
CA ALA A 882 37.87 17.66 -28.49
C ALA A 882 38.44 16.82 -27.31
N PRO A 883 38.91 17.42 -26.20
CA PRO A 883 39.30 16.70 -24.98
C PRO A 883 38.26 15.70 -24.48
N GLU A 884 37.02 16.14 -24.35
CA GLU A 884 35.86 15.37 -23.92
C GLU A 884 35.53 14.24 -24.92
N GLY A 885 35.90 14.43 -26.20
CA GLY A 885 35.84 13.40 -27.23
C GLY A 885 36.80 12.24 -26.94
N VAL A 886 38.02 12.52 -26.48
CA VAL A 886 38.99 11.48 -26.11
C VAL A 886 38.55 10.73 -24.84
N ILE A 887 38.01 11.45 -23.84
CA ILE A 887 37.41 10.83 -22.64
C ILE A 887 36.27 9.88 -23.03
N THR A 888 35.38 10.33 -23.92
CA THR A 888 34.28 9.52 -24.44
C THR A 888 34.78 8.29 -25.21
N ALA A 889 35.86 8.43 -25.98
CA ALA A 889 36.47 7.34 -26.74
C ALA A 889 37.00 6.22 -25.84
N CYS A 890 37.50 6.54 -24.63
CA CYS A 890 37.89 5.54 -23.64
C CYS A 890 36.70 4.63 -23.28
N ALA A 891 35.56 5.21 -22.89
CA ALA A 891 34.36 4.42 -22.59
C ALA A 891 33.84 3.66 -23.81
N ALA A 892 33.82 4.29 -24.99
CA ALA A 892 33.34 3.65 -26.21
C ALA A 892 34.17 2.43 -26.59
N LYS A 893 35.50 2.53 -26.50
CA LYS A 893 36.41 1.41 -26.75
C LYS A 893 36.18 0.27 -25.76
N ILE A 894 36.09 0.57 -24.46
CA ILE A 894 35.90 -0.45 -23.41
C ILE A 894 34.58 -1.20 -23.62
N LEU A 895 33.49 -0.48 -23.89
CA LEU A 895 32.14 -1.05 -24.03
C LEU A 895 31.83 -1.58 -25.44
N GLY A 896 32.78 -1.45 -26.38
CA GLY A 896 32.58 -1.82 -27.78
C GLY A 896 31.51 -0.96 -28.50
N ALA A 897 31.23 0.23 -27.99
CA ALA A 897 30.30 1.18 -28.59
C ALA A 897 30.87 1.81 -29.89
N GLY A 898 29.99 2.38 -30.72
CA GLY A 898 30.43 3.12 -31.90
C GLY A 898 30.72 4.58 -31.55
N MET A 899 31.93 5.05 -31.87
CA MET A 899 32.26 6.46 -31.82
C MET A 899 33.08 6.86 -33.05
N GLN A 900 32.67 7.95 -33.70
CA GLN A 900 33.44 8.64 -34.73
C GLN A 900 33.56 10.12 -34.37
N GLY A 901 34.74 10.68 -34.62
CA GLY A 901 35.10 12.06 -34.36
C GLY A 901 35.77 12.71 -35.56
N ARG A 902 35.57 14.01 -35.73
CA ARG A 902 36.31 14.84 -36.69
C ARG A 902 36.59 16.21 -36.10
N LEU A 903 37.82 16.70 -36.19
CA LEU A 903 38.16 18.03 -35.68
C LEU A 903 37.35 19.10 -36.40
N ALA A 904 36.77 20.01 -35.63
CA ALA A 904 35.75 20.96 -36.08
C ALA A 904 36.05 22.38 -35.58
N PRO A 905 37.10 23.05 -36.10
CA PRO A 905 37.52 24.36 -35.61
C PRO A 905 36.40 25.38 -35.69
N GLN A 906 36.24 26.15 -34.62
CA GLN A 906 35.18 27.16 -34.46
C GLN A 906 35.67 28.59 -34.72
N SER A 907 36.98 28.80 -34.89
CA SER A 907 37.56 30.09 -35.27
C SER A 907 38.61 29.95 -36.37
N ASP A 908 38.92 31.06 -37.05
CA ASP A 908 39.96 31.09 -38.09
C ASP A 908 41.37 30.89 -37.50
N GLU A 909 41.61 31.30 -36.25
CA GLU A 909 42.85 31.05 -35.53
C GLU A 909 43.06 29.56 -35.25
N GLU A 910 42.01 28.88 -34.76
CA GLU A 910 42.05 27.43 -34.53
C GLU A 910 42.27 26.67 -35.84
N ARG A 911 41.59 27.09 -36.91
CA ARG A 911 41.79 26.53 -38.25
C ARG A 911 43.23 26.70 -38.74
N ALA A 912 43.81 27.87 -38.56
CA ALA A 912 45.19 28.15 -38.96
C ALA A 912 46.21 27.29 -38.18
N VAL A 913 45.97 27.04 -36.89
CA VAL A 913 46.79 26.12 -36.10
C VAL A 913 46.69 24.70 -36.67
N LEU A 914 45.46 24.20 -36.89
CA LEU A 914 45.24 22.86 -37.43
C LEU A 914 45.83 22.66 -38.83
N ASP A 915 45.78 23.67 -39.70
CA ASP A 915 46.41 23.63 -41.02
C ASP A 915 47.94 23.46 -40.95
N LEU A 916 48.57 23.91 -39.86
CA LEU A 916 50.01 23.77 -39.63
C LEU A 916 50.39 22.42 -39.05
N VAL A 917 49.65 21.94 -38.04
CA VAL A 917 50.02 20.77 -37.24
C VAL A 917 49.30 19.48 -37.64
N GLU A 918 48.13 19.56 -38.30
CA GLU A 918 47.33 18.40 -38.70
C GLU A 918 46.59 18.63 -40.03
N ARG A 919 47.34 18.71 -41.14
CA ARG A 919 46.86 19.09 -42.50
C ARG A 919 45.60 18.39 -43.04
N GLU A 920 45.21 17.24 -42.50
CA GLU A 920 44.01 16.50 -42.92
C GLU A 920 42.86 16.54 -41.89
N TRP A 921 42.92 17.46 -40.91
CA TRP A 921 41.97 17.57 -39.78
C TRP A 921 40.49 17.53 -40.20
N GLY A 922 40.13 18.13 -41.35
CA GLY A 922 38.75 18.17 -41.84
C GLY A 922 38.30 16.96 -42.67
N ARG A 923 39.20 16.04 -43.02
CA ARG A 923 38.89 14.81 -43.79
C ARG A 923 39.09 13.53 -42.97
N ARG A 924 40.00 13.57 -42.00
CA ARG A 924 40.31 12.44 -41.14
C ARG A 924 39.12 12.18 -40.20
N VAL A 925 38.65 10.94 -40.21
CA VAL A 925 37.69 10.42 -39.22
C VAL A 925 38.49 9.65 -38.19
N LEU A 926 38.28 9.98 -36.92
CA LEU A 926 38.89 9.32 -35.78
C LEU A 926 37.86 8.38 -35.15
N THR A 927 38.16 7.10 -35.08
CA THR A 927 37.37 6.11 -34.33
C THR A 927 37.78 6.08 -32.86
N ALA A 928 37.02 5.39 -32.01
CA ALA A 928 37.43 5.13 -30.63
C ALA A 928 38.83 4.49 -30.55
N GLU A 929 39.12 3.56 -31.47
CA GLU A 929 40.42 2.89 -31.57
C GLU A 929 41.56 3.80 -32.05
N ASP A 930 41.26 4.80 -32.89
CA ASP A 930 42.24 5.80 -33.31
C ASP A 930 42.61 6.75 -32.15
N MET A 931 41.63 7.05 -31.30
CA MET A 931 41.78 7.98 -30.17
C MET A 931 42.40 7.32 -28.93
N VAL A 932 42.24 6.00 -28.78
CA VAL A 932 42.72 5.23 -27.63
C VAL A 932 43.37 3.93 -28.10
N LYS A 933 44.71 3.84 -28.07
CA LYS A 933 45.45 2.69 -28.62
C LYS A 933 45.64 1.54 -27.63
N GLY A 934 45.94 1.83 -26.37
CA GLY A 934 46.17 0.86 -25.29
C GLY A 934 44.94 0.50 -24.46
N GLU A 935 45.14 -0.26 -23.39
CA GLU A 935 44.11 -0.50 -22.37
C GLU A 935 43.72 0.83 -21.70
N SER A 936 42.45 0.98 -21.33
CA SER A 936 41.95 2.15 -20.62
C SER A 936 40.84 1.81 -19.63
N VAL A 937 40.63 2.73 -18.69
CA VAL A 937 39.54 2.74 -17.72
C VAL A 937 38.92 4.13 -17.65
N LEU A 938 37.66 4.22 -17.24
CA LEU A 938 36.98 5.50 -16.99
C LEU A 938 36.20 5.46 -15.69
N VAL A 939 36.25 6.55 -14.94
CA VAL A 939 35.43 6.78 -13.75
C VAL A 939 34.72 8.12 -13.88
N ALA A 940 33.41 8.13 -13.67
CA ALA A 940 32.61 9.36 -13.59
C ALA A 940 31.78 9.36 -12.30
N THR A 941 31.84 10.45 -11.53
CA THR A 941 31.12 10.60 -10.26
C THR A 941 30.14 11.76 -10.34
N ALA A 942 28.92 11.56 -9.84
CA ALA A 942 27.89 12.60 -9.84
C ALA A 942 28.23 13.77 -8.91
N VAL A 943 28.21 14.99 -9.46
CA VAL A 943 28.31 16.26 -8.72
C VAL A 943 26.90 16.79 -8.40
N THR A 944 25.97 16.59 -9.34
CA THR A 944 24.51 16.77 -9.20
C THR A 944 23.82 15.50 -9.70
N ASP A 945 22.51 15.33 -9.44
CA ASP A 945 21.78 14.18 -9.97
C ASP A 945 21.96 14.08 -11.49
N SER A 946 22.43 12.92 -11.97
CA SER A 946 22.87 12.72 -13.35
C SER A 946 22.52 11.30 -13.79
N ALA A 947 21.22 11.01 -13.87
CA ALA A 947 20.68 9.67 -14.08
C ALA A 947 21.47 8.88 -15.16
N PRO A 948 21.92 7.65 -14.87
CA PRO A 948 21.51 6.83 -13.73
C PRO A 948 22.23 7.14 -12.40
N LEU A 949 23.24 8.02 -12.39
CA LEU A 949 23.97 8.36 -11.17
C LEU A 949 23.19 9.32 -10.27
N ARG A 950 23.18 9.02 -8.97
CA ARG A 950 22.62 9.91 -7.94
C ARG A 950 23.71 10.87 -7.46
N GLY A 951 23.35 12.16 -7.43
CA GLY A 951 24.19 13.19 -6.87
C GLY A 951 24.31 13.09 -5.35
N PRO A 952 25.16 13.93 -4.74
CA PRO A 952 25.47 13.80 -3.32
C PRO A 952 24.26 14.00 -2.40
N ARG A 953 24.06 13.08 -1.45
CA ARG A 953 23.00 13.11 -0.43
C ARG A 953 23.59 13.13 0.97
N LYS A 954 23.08 14.02 1.82
CA LYS A 954 23.52 14.15 3.20
C LYS A 954 22.78 13.17 4.10
N SER A 955 23.51 12.45 4.95
CA SER A 955 22.99 11.56 5.99
C SER A 955 23.73 11.80 7.32
N PRO A 956 23.32 11.16 8.43
CA PRO A 956 24.09 11.21 9.68
C PRO A 956 25.51 10.63 9.56
N SER A 957 25.77 9.73 8.61
CA SER A 957 27.08 9.10 8.41
C SER A 957 28.03 9.89 7.51
N GLY A 958 27.54 10.91 6.78
CA GLY A 958 28.36 11.75 5.91
C GLY A 958 27.63 12.22 4.65
N LEU A 959 28.40 12.43 3.59
CA LEU A 959 27.89 12.76 2.27
C LEU A 959 28.11 11.57 1.33
N THR A 960 27.03 11.05 0.76
CA THR A 960 27.05 9.86 -0.10
C THR A 960 26.81 10.26 -1.56
N THR A 961 27.67 9.82 -2.49
CA THR A 961 27.50 10.02 -3.95
C THR A 961 27.73 8.72 -4.72
N GLN A 962 27.34 8.70 -5.99
CA GLN A 962 27.51 7.54 -6.87
C GLN A 962 28.49 7.81 -8.01
N SER A 963 29.31 6.80 -8.28
CA SER A 963 30.25 6.74 -9.40
C SER A 963 29.86 5.62 -10.36
N VAL A 964 30.10 5.81 -11.65
CA VAL A 964 30.16 4.74 -12.64
C VAL A 964 31.63 4.47 -12.96
N VAL A 965 32.00 3.20 -12.96
CA VAL A 965 33.32 2.69 -13.33
C VAL A 965 33.17 1.85 -14.58
N ILE A 966 33.94 2.17 -15.62
CA ILE A 966 33.94 1.48 -16.90
C ILE A 966 35.34 0.91 -17.11
N ALA A 967 35.44 -0.42 -17.08
CA ALA A 967 36.70 -1.16 -17.22
C ALA A 967 36.41 -2.61 -17.66
N GLN A 968 37.32 -3.24 -18.39
CA GLN A 968 37.22 -4.65 -18.83
C GLN A 968 35.87 -5.03 -19.50
N GLY A 969 35.27 -4.12 -20.27
CA GLY A 969 33.98 -4.35 -20.92
C GLY A 969 32.78 -4.37 -19.97
N ARG A 970 32.93 -3.89 -18.73
CA ARG A 970 31.89 -3.83 -17.70
C ARG A 970 31.61 -2.41 -17.26
N VAL A 971 30.40 -2.21 -16.75
CA VAL A 971 29.94 -1.00 -16.08
C VAL A 971 29.64 -1.38 -14.63
N THR A 972 30.32 -0.78 -13.67
CA THR A 972 30.10 -0.98 -12.23
C THR A 972 29.61 0.33 -11.61
N TYR A 973 28.56 0.28 -10.80
CA TYR A 973 28.11 1.44 -10.01
C TYR A 973 28.63 1.34 -8.58
N VAL A 974 29.35 2.37 -8.14
CA VAL A 974 29.98 2.44 -6.82
C VAL A 974 29.32 3.55 -6.02
N GLU A 975 28.80 3.22 -4.83
CA GLU A 975 28.31 4.21 -3.88
C GLU A 975 29.38 4.49 -2.83
N THR A 976 29.77 5.75 -2.69
CA THR A 976 30.84 6.16 -1.78
C THR A 976 30.28 7.15 -0.75
N THR A 977 30.48 6.86 0.54
CA THR A 977 30.16 7.78 1.64
C THR A 977 31.43 8.37 2.20
N VAL A 978 31.59 9.69 2.09
CA VAL A 978 32.69 10.43 2.71
C VAL A 978 32.23 10.91 4.09
N GLY A 979 32.94 10.46 5.13
CA GLY A 979 32.65 10.78 6.52
C GLY A 979 32.71 12.29 6.78
N ASN A 980 31.97 12.76 7.78
CA ASN A 980 31.84 14.18 8.12
C ASN A 980 33.23 14.77 8.49
N PRO A 981 33.83 15.65 7.69
CA PRO A 981 34.98 16.43 8.14
C PRO A 981 34.43 17.51 9.07
N THR A 982 34.21 17.18 10.33
CA THR A 982 33.75 18.16 11.32
C THR A 982 34.80 19.25 11.51
N HIS A 983 34.33 20.50 11.70
CA HIS A 983 35.11 21.65 12.18
C HIS A 983 36.15 22.27 11.23
N VAL A 984 35.70 23.25 10.44
CA VAL A 984 36.52 24.46 10.26
C VAL A 984 36.11 25.43 11.36
N GLU A 985 36.95 25.55 12.39
CA GLU A 985 36.89 26.68 13.31
C GLU A 985 36.92 27.97 12.49
N ARG A 986 35.91 28.83 12.67
CA ARG A 986 36.08 30.26 12.44
C ARG A 986 37.08 30.77 13.47
N THR A 987 38.37 30.64 13.19
CA THR A 987 39.39 31.48 13.82
C THR A 987 39.30 32.85 13.15
N GLY A 988 38.61 33.77 13.81
CA GLY A 988 38.70 35.17 13.45
C GLY A 988 40.07 35.73 13.85
N VAL A 989 40.66 36.56 12.99
CA VAL A 989 41.48 37.72 13.39
C VAL A 989 41.32 38.83 12.35
N ASN A 990 40.78 39.97 12.82
CA ASN A 990 40.68 41.34 12.28
C ASN A 990 39.93 41.60 10.97
#